data_AF-A0A9P8F6J0-F1
#
_entry.id   AF-A0A9P8F6J0-F1
#
_cell.length_a   1.000
_cell.length_b   1.000
_cell.length_c   1.000
_cell.angle_alpha   90.00
_cell.angle_beta   90.00
_cell.angle_gamma   90.00
#
_symmetry.space_group_name_H-M   'P 1'
#
loop_
_entity.id
_entity.type
_entity.pdbx_description
1 polymer ?
#
loop_
_entity_poly.entity_id
_entity_poly.type
_entity_poly.pdbx_seq_one_letter_code
_entity_poly.pdbx_strand_id
1 'polypeptide(L)'
;RYTDFPSYLLAILTDNGRQLEGFEPLLSDLTPALLQEVDSEFAEKDLRRQEARKSGLPVLTSLDLINNTVKYNARFFSDADITLLVQGMFDLRHRLAFDDPEKICDILGTLIIYTHIPKDAVLIATRTLCFLRERNGLEEKTSKTFSYFMNTHLKDETIESLLRRFEDDNTCPLEAAGAAALFELSLVNATTRHSIDLDINRLMDALARSVPEETASAYARLRLELIRVLVQDGEMQQKLLAAPDWIHIQDAVIRNAKAPLESLSVGLNKEDGTLERFMKDRENRRETVRAIISCLEHIDGISLQQSRTLRRTALHVAPWLTEQQSMKLISAYQPSSFRISIGNWLGEIRELANHFIFNTSCHLTLRQKALRVIKSAWRTAQQLGEEEATNTCRDLIVNALDNETNYAFRGNLVHVLLHFTVGLIEVPFFAEPEAPKDAKHDLDSQNQPQDEELPSILPDAGLVALLMRSSVDQLERSRRVYDEMLQLIAIPERPAEATVMLLRGLFRIRSDLDHRIFFLANSEGESLAKVLHRNSESPFLQSRRSSLQSGISIMPPVWKYGDIHGLPESPPTTVSAVLRSESKPVDGVDCSLNMRSWLEIIIQLLESASCDWEVYSYIIVHVGPQVSNQSLFAENIHEIRLLRNLVCKKIQSQTIFRPPETSNLRQGDVALCLYHILTTCIGYHWRFPRKENVDTITTLVKGLTLWDRTTIACVNALTLSCYELPVSLSRDLVRIVAQMSTIVTKSDSAIHVLEFLAGLSRIDELVNQFHGDEIKTVFGVCFSYIDYARGKKFDEQNRSRPSGPPTRNSSVVESNYRPSTEDIPQYVFALSYHVITFWFLALSKEDQKRHFPWMEQRLLSPDQSGQVLDEAIVTVDHIWRV
;
A
#
# COMPACT_ATOMS: atom_id res chain seq x y z
N ARG A 1 86.96 9.33 -25.67
CA ARG A 1 85.99 9.36 -24.55
C ARG A 1 85.33 10.73 -24.63
N TYR A 2 84.23 10.82 -25.37
CA TYR A 2 83.52 12.08 -25.69
C TYR A 2 82.23 12.24 -24.87
N THR A 3 81.98 11.34 -23.91
CA THR A 3 80.80 11.32 -23.02
C THR A 3 80.88 12.30 -21.86
N ASP A 4 82.01 13.00 -21.68
CA ASP A 4 82.21 14.03 -20.64
C ASP A 4 82.06 15.47 -21.18
N PHE A 5 81.51 15.65 -22.40
CA PHE A 5 81.31 16.98 -22.99
C PHE A 5 79.96 17.57 -22.55
N PRO A 6 79.93 18.80 -21.98
CA PRO A 6 78.67 19.46 -21.61
C PRO A 6 77.78 19.69 -22.85
N SER A 7 76.48 19.39 -22.75
CA SER A 7 75.45 19.64 -23.77
C SER A 7 75.53 21.03 -24.40
N TYR A 8 75.90 22.03 -23.60
CA TYR A 8 76.09 23.41 -24.02
C TYR A 8 77.18 23.60 -25.10
N LEU A 9 78.30 22.87 -24.99
CA LEU A 9 79.38 22.96 -25.96
C LEU A 9 78.97 22.29 -27.28
N LEU A 10 78.23 21.18 -27.19
CA LEU A 10 77.70 20.48 -28.35
C LEU A 10 76.64 21.31 -29.08
N ALA A 11 75.80 22.02 -28.34
CA ALA A 11 74.84 22.98 -28.88
C ALA A 11 75.52 24.11 -29.66
N ILE A 12 76.65 24.63 -29.18
CA ILE A 12 77.43 25.66 -29.90
C ILE A 12 78.11 25.09 -31.15
N LEU A 13 78.74 23.92 -31.03
CA LEU A 13 79.50 23.30 -32.13
C LEU A 13 78.61 22.82 -33.29
N THR A 14 77.36 22.47 -33.01
CA THR A 14 76.42 21.94 -34.00
C THR A 14 75.37 22.96 -34.49
N ASP A 15 75.53 24.24 -34.16
CA ASP A 15 74.53 25.30 -34.36
C ASP A 15 73.13 24.86 -33.88
N ASN A 16 73.06 24.46 -32.61
CA ASN A 16 71.90 23.89 -31.95
C ASN A 16 71.32 22.67 -32.69
N GLY A 17 72.18 21.75 -33.15
CA GLY A 17 71.77 20.52 -33.79
C GLY A 17 71.38 20.64 -35.26
N ARG A 18 71.73 21.75 -35.93
CA ARG A 18 71.49 21.97 -37.38
C ARG A 18 72.61 21.40 -38.25
N GLN A 19 73.86 21.50 -37.81
CA GLN A 19 75.04 21.07 -38.55
C GLN A 19 75.72 19.91 -37.79
N LEU A 20 75.56 18.69 -38.30
CA LEU A 20 76.09 17.45 -37.70
C LEU A 20 77.15 16.74 -38.59
N GLU A 21 77.67 17.44 -39.61
CA GLU A 21 78.70 16.90 -40.52
C GLU A 21 79.94 16.44 -39.72
N GLY A 22 80.24 15.14 -39.78
CA GLY A 22 81.37 14.51 -39.08
C GLY A 22 81.07 13.90 -37.70
N PHE A 23 79.88 14.13 -37.14
CA PHE A 23 79.42 13.56 -35.86
C PHE A 23 78.38 12.43 -36.03
N GLU A 24 78.06 12.06 -37.27
CA GLU A 24 77.07 11.03 -37.65
C GLU A 24 77.24 9.69 -36.90
N PRO A 25 78.43 9.05 -36.80
CA PRO A 25 78.58 7.77 -36.10
C PRO A 25 78.46 7.88 -34.58
N LEU A 26 78.47 9.09 -34.01
CA LEU A 26 78.36 9.33 -32.58
C LEU A 26 76.91 9.54 -32.12
N LEU A 27 75.95 9.71 -33.05
CA LEU A 27 74.54 9.97 -32.72
C LEU A 27 73.90 8.85 -31.88
N SER A 28 74.31 7.59 -32.10
CA SER A 28 73.84 6.41 -31.36
C SER A 28 74.25 6.43 -29.88
N ASP A 29 75.48 6.88 -29.58
CA ASP A 29 75.99 7.02 -28.20
C ASP A 29 75.60 8.36 -27.56
N LEU A 30 75.35 9.39 -28.38
CA LEU A 30 75.00 10.75 -27.96
C LEU A 30 73.57 10.83 -27.41
N THR A 31 72.62 10.10 -27.98
CA THR A 31 71.22 10.15 -27.54
C THR A 31 71.02 9.67 -26.10
N PRO A 32 71.57 8.52 -25.67
CA PRO A 32 71.55 8.10 -24.26
C PRO A 32 72.30 9.06 -23.34
N ALA A 33 73.44 9.60 -23.79
CA ALA A 33 74.24 10.54 -23.00
C ALA A 33 73.50 11.87 -22.75
N LEU A 34 72.82 12.41 -23.77
CA LEU A 34 71.99 13.61 -23.62
C LEU A 34 70.76 13.35 -22.76
N LEU A 35 70.14 12.17 -22.84
CA LEU A 35 69.03 11.80 -21.95
C LEU A 35 69.47 11.64 -20.49
N GLN A 36 70.68 11.12 -20.25
CA GLN A 36 71.28 11.05 -18.92
C GLN A 36 71.69 12.44 -18.41
N GLU A 37 72.14 13.32 -19.29
CA GLU A 37 72.44 14.72 -18.95
C GLU A 37 71.16 15.49 -18.59
N VAL A 38 70.04 15.26 -19.29
CA VAL A 38 68.70 15.81 -18.92
C VAL A 38 68.30 15.37 -17.50
N ASP A 39 68.57 14.13 -17.12
CA ASP A 39 68.31 13.61 -15.76
C ASP A 39 69.21 14.29 -14.70
N SER A 40 70.45 14.64 -15.07
CA SER A 40 71.38 15.39 -14.20
C SER A 40 71.08 16.90 -14.13
N GLU A 41 70.65 17.52 -15.23
CA GLU A 41 70.18 18.91 -15.32
C GLU A 41 68.94 19.13 -14.45
N PHE A 42 68.12 18.09 -14.29
CA PHE A 42 66.97 18.09 -13.40
C PHE A 42 67.37 18.18 -11.91
N ALA A 43 68.48 17.56 -11.49
CA ALA A 43 68.96 17.58 -10.10
C ALA A 43 69.53 18.96 -9.68
N GLU A 44 70.04 19.75 -10.63
CA GLU A 44 70.69 21.05 -10.36
C GLU A 44 69.75 22.27 -10.45
N LYS A 45 68.43 22.04 -10.48
CA LYS A 45 67.38 22.97 -10.93
C LYS A 45 67.36 24.37 -10.27
N ASP A 46 67.93 24.55 -9.08
CA ASP A 46 67.90 25.83 -8.37
C ASP A 46 69.07 26.77 -8.72
N LEU A 47 70.25 26.26 -9.10
CA LEU A 47 71.44 27.11 -9.28
C LEU A 47 71.51 27.74 -10.68
N ARG A 48 71.38 26.91 -11.73
CA ARG A 48 71.53 27.36 -13.13
C ARG A 48 70.40 28.29 -13.60
N ARG A 49 69.17 28.10 -13.11
CA ARG A 49 68.02 28.99 -13.42
C ARG A 49 68.15 30.37 -12.75
N GLN A 50 68.78 30.46 -11.58
CA GLN A 50 69.07 31.75 -10.92
C GLN A 50 70.20 32.51 -11.61
N GLU A 51 71.23 31.82 -12.10
CA GLU A 51 72.34 32.43 -12.84
C GLU A 51 71.90 32.91 -14.23
N ALA A 52 71.07 32.14 -14.94
CA ALA A 52 70.54 32.53 -16.26
C ALA A 52 69.57 33.72 -16.21
N ARG A 53 68.76 33.84 -15.14
CA ARG A 53 67.92 35.03 -14.90
C ARG A 53 68.73 36.30 -14.67
N LYS A 54 69.98 36.19 -14.20
CA LYS A 54 70.90 37.32 -14.02
C LYS A 54 71.64 37.72 -15.30
N SER A 55 71.74 36.84 -16.30
CA SER A 55 72.51 37.06 -17.54
C SER A 55 71.68 37.31 -18.81
N GLY A 56 70.36 37.06 -18.78
CA GLY A 56 69.44 37.43 -19.88
C GLY A 56 69.56 36.58 -21.16
N LEU A 57 70.28 35.45 -21.14
CA LEU A 57 70.32 34.50 -22.26
C LEU A 57 69.19 33.45 -22.16
N PRO A 58 68.60 33.01 -23.30
CA PRO A 58 67.66 31.89 -23.31
C PRO A 58 68.41 30.60 -22.92
N VAL A 59 67.96 29.93 -21.86
CA VAL A 59 68.48 28.64 -21.45
C VAL A 59 68.02 27.59 -22.46
N LEU A 60 68.86 27.26 -23.44
CA LEU A 60 68.68 26.07 -24.26
C LEU A 60 68.90 24.84 -23.39
N THR A 61 67.87 24.00 -23.28
CA THR A 61 67.93 22.74 -22.54
C THR A 61 68.40 21.61 -23.43
N SER A 62 68.98 20.56 -22.86
CA SER A 62 69.40 19.36 -23.61
C SER A 62 68.24 18.73 -24.42
N LEU A 63 66.99 18.91 -24.00
CA LEU A 63 65.79 18.53 -24.76
C LEU A 63 65.55 19.37 -26.03
N ASP A 64 65.92 20.66 -26.02
CA ASP A 64 65.81 21.52 -27.22
C ASP A 64 66.83 21.11 -28.28
N LEU A 65 68.02 20.68 -27.83
CA LEU A 65 69.06 20.13 -28.70
C LEU A 65 68.61 18.79 -29.31
N ILE A 66 68.01 17.91 -28.51
CA ILE A 66 67.41 16.65 -29.01
C ILE A 66 66.31 16.95 -30.04
N ASN A 67 65.42 17.91 -29.78
CA ASN A 67 64.35 18.25 -30.72
C ASN A 67 64.89 18.79 -32.06
N ASN A 68 65.87 19.69 -32.01
CA ASN A 68 66.46 20.27 -33.22
C ASN A 68 67.32 19.25 -34.00
N THR A 69 68.08 18.39 -33.31
CA THR A 69 68.83 17.32 -33.97
C THR A 69 67.89 16.35 -34.69
N VAL A 70 66.78 15.94 -34.08
CA VAL A 70 65.75 15.14 -34.75
C VAL A 70 65.15 15.89 -35.96
N LYS A 71 64.83 17.18 -35.81
CA LYS A 71 64.21 17.99 -36.86
C LYS A 71 65.08 18.18 -38.10
N TYR A 72 66.36 18.49 -37.92
CA TYR A 72 67.27 18.85 -39.01
C TYR A 72 68.09 17.67 -39.53
N ASN A 73 68.28 16.62 -38.71
CA ASN A 73 69.16 15.49 -38.99
C ASN A 73 68.44 14.13 -38.94
N ALA A 74 67.12 14.15 -39.14
CA ALA A 74 66.21 13.00 -39.25
C ALA A 74 66.76 11.77 -40.01
N ARG A 75 67.53 11.98 -41.09
CA ARG A 75 68.03 10.91 -41.97
C ARG A 75 69.07 9.99 -41.33
N PHE A 76 69.71 10.43 -40.24
CA PHE A 76 70.82 9.71 -39.60
C PHE A 76 70.38 8.83 -38.42
N PHE A 77 69.11 8.90 -38.01
CA PHE A 77 68.57 8.07 -36.93
C PHE A 77 68.12 6.72 -37.48
N SER A 78 68.61 5.62 -36.91
CA SER A 78 68.08 4.29 -37.18
C SER A 78 66.83 4.01 -36.33
N ASP A 79 66.04 3.01 -36.72
CA ASP A 79 64.85 2.57 -35.96
C ASP A 79 65.20 2.18 -34.52
N ALA A 80 66.38 1.63 -34.28
CA ALA A 80 66.87 1.29 -32.94
C ALA A 80 67.15 2.54 -32.10
N ASP A 81 67.76 3.57 -32.70
CA ASP A 81 68.04 4.84 -32.01
C ASP A 81 66.74 5.60 -31.67
N ILE A 82 65.75 5.57 -32.57
CA ILE A 82 64.43 6.15 -32.31
C ILE A 82 63.71 5.41 -31.16
N THR A 83 63.82 4.08 -31.13
CA THR A 83 63.23 3.26 -30.06
C THR A 83 63.88 3.55 -28.70
N LEU A 84 65.21 3.67 -28.65
CA LEU A 84 65.94 4.06 -27.44
C LEU A 84 65.60 5.47 -26.99
N LEU A 85 65.43 6.42 -27.93
CA LEU A 85 65.01 7.78 -27.63
C LEU A 85 63.59 7.80 -27.00
N VAL A 86 62.65 7.07 -27.58
CA VAL A 86 61.28 6.95 -27.05
C VAL A 86 61.26 6.29 -25.68
N GLN A 87 62.08 5.25 -25.47
CA GLN A 87 62.23 4.59 -24.18
C GLN A 87 62.84 5.52 -23.11
N GLY A 88 63.86 6.29 -23.47
CA GLY A 88 64.44 7.31 -22.59
C GLY A 88 63.45 8.40 -22.21
N MET A 89 62.64 8.89 -23.17
CA MET A 89 61.58 9.86 -22.86
C MET A 89 60.50 9.27 -21.94
N PHE A 90 60.18 7.98 -22.10
CA PHE A 90 59.28 7.29 -21.19
C PHE A 90 59.86 7.25 -19.78
N ASP A 91 61.14 6.90 -19.59
CA ASP A 91 61.74 6.85 -18.25
C ASP A 91 61.84 8.23 -17.58
N LEU A 92 62.10 9.28 -18.37
CA LEU A 92 62.13 10.67 -17.89
C LEU A 92 60.74 11.21 -17.50
N ARG A 93 59.64 10.62 -17.97
CA ARG A 93 58.28 11.17 -17.77
C ARG A 93 57.90 11.39 -16.31
N HIS A 94 58.40 10.53 -15.40
CA HIS A 94 58.14 10.60 -13.96
C HIS A 94 58.96 11.68 -13.25
N ARG A 95 60.08 12.10 -13.85
CA ARG A 95 61.09 12.94 -13.22
C ARG A 95 61.00 14.41 -13.64
N LEU A 96 60.35 14.74 -14.75
CA LEU A 96 60.28 16.12 -15.24
C LEU A 96 59.33 17.03 -14.43
N ALA A 97 59.65 18.33 -14.27
CA ALA A 97 58.79 19.34 -13.60
C ALA A 97 58.01 20.22 -14.60
N PHE A 98 57.23 21.20 -14.12
CA PHE A 98 56.41 22.11 -14.95
C PHE A 98 57.19 22.75 -16.13
N ASP A 99 56.52 22.87 -17.28
CA ASP A 99 56.98 23.30 -18.62
C ASP A 99 57.91 22.36 -19.42
N ASP A 100 58.77 21.56 -18.77
CA ASP A 100 59.67 20.62 -19.45
C ASP A 100 58.99 19.44 -20.20
N PRO A 101 57.87 18.83 -19.72
CA PRO A 101 57.20 17.73 -20.43
C PRO A 101 56.49 18.15 -21.72
N GLU A 102 56.25 19.46 -21.93
CA GLU A 102 55.78 19.98 -23.22
C GLU A 102 56.76 19.65 -24.34
N LYS A 103 58.06 19.70 -24.03
CA LYS A 103 59.13 19.42 -24.99
C LYS A 103 59.18 17.95 -25.40
N ILE A 104 58.78 17.02 -24.53
CA ILE A 104 58.61 15.61 -24.93
C ILE A 104 57.51 15.49 -25.99
N CYS A 105 56.40 16.22 -25.83
CA CYS A 105 55.32 16.24 -26.83
C CYS A 105 55.81 16.85 -28.16
N ASP A 106 56.61 17.92 -28.09
CA ASP A 106 57.19 18.56 -29.27
C ASP A 106 58.21 17.64 -29.99
N ILE A 107 59.01 16.87 -29.25
CA ILE A 107 59.95 15.87 -29.81
C ILE A 107 59.17 14.73 -30.46
N LEU A 108 58.15 14.17 -29.78
CA LEU A 108 57.29 13.13 -30.36
C LEU A 108 56.60 13.63 -31.64
N GLY A 109 56.08 14.86 -31.65
CA GLY A 109 55.51 15.46 -32.84
C GLY A 109 56.52 15.64 -33.96
N THR A 110 57.75 16.07 -33.63
CA THR A 110 58.84 16.25 -34.60
C THR A 110 59.30 14.91 -35.18
N LEU A 111 59.38 13.84 -34.37
CA LEU A 111 59.67 12.49 -34.84
C LEU A 111 58.63 12.02 -35.88
N ILE A 112 57.35 12.30 -35.67
CA ILE A 112 56.29 11.92 -36.61
C ILE A 112 56.34 12.76 -37.89
N ILE A 113 56.63 14.06 -37.78
CA ILE A 113 56.62 14.99 -38.92
C ILE A 113 57.84 14.80 -39.83
N TYR A 114 59.04 14.58 -39.25
CA TYR A 114 60.30 14.61 -39.99
C TYR A 114 60.96 13.23 -40.18
N THR A 115 60.62 12.22 -39.38
CA THR A 115 61.15 10.84 -39.47
C THR A 115 60.02 9.83 -39.65
N HIS A 116 59.96 8.80 -38.81
CA HIS A 116 58.85 7.89 -38.59
C HIS A 116 59.08 7.23 -37.22
N ILE A 117 58.01 6.78 -36.55
CA ILE A 117 58.14 6.01 -35.31
C ILE A 117 58.01 4.51 -35.64
N PRO A 118 59.00 3.67 -35.32
CA PRO A 118 58.91 2.22 -35.51
C PRO A 118 57.73 1.63 -34.76
N LYS A 119 57.09 0.59 -35.33
CA LYS A 119 55.90 -0.05 -34.73
C LYS A 119 56.12 -0.52 -33.29
N ASP A 120 57.31 -1.04 -32.99
CA ASP A 120 57.68 -1.53 -31.67
C ASP A 120 57.76 -0.41 -30.61
N ALA A 121 58.03 0.83 -31.03
CA ALA A 121 58.12 2.00 -30.16
C ALA A 121 56.77 2.71 -29.94
N VAL A 122 55.74 2.44 -30.77
CA VAL A 122 54.41 3.07 -30.67
C VAL A 122 53.77 2.81 -29.30
N LEU A 123 53.90 1.59 -28.78
CA LEU A 123 53.37 1.22 -27.46
C LEU A 123 53.96 2.11 -26.34
N ILE A 124 55.27 2.33 -26.37
CA ILE A 124 55.96 3.14 -25.36
C ILE A 124 55.64 4.63 -25.56
N ALA A 125 55.56 5.10 -26.80
CA ALA A 125 55.22 6.49 -27.14
C ALA A 125 53.79 6.85 -26.68
N THR A 126 52.82 5.99 -26.97
CA THR A 126 51.42 6.13 -26.53
C THR A 126 51.28 6.09 -25.01
N ARG A 127 51.97 5.18 -24.30
CA ARG A 127 52.02 5.19 -22.83
C ARG A 127 52.59 6.48 -22.27
N THR A 128 53.65 7.01 -22.88
CA THR A 128 54.22 8.32 -22.52
C THR A 128 53.18 9.42 -22.69
N LEU A 129 52.48 9.47 -23.82
CA LEU A 129 51.42 10.45 -24.07
C LEU A 129 50.25 10.33 -23.09
N CYS A 130 49.80 9.11 -22.78
CA CYS A 130 48.74 8.88 -21.80
C CYS A 130 49.14 9.42 -20.42
N PHE A 131 50.37 9.15 -19.98
CA PHE A 131 50.86 9.68 -18.72
C PHE A 131 50.96 11.22 -18.71
N LEU A 132 51.40 11.83 -19.82
CA LEU A 132 51.54 13.27 -19.93
C LEU A 132 50.19 13.99 -20.03
N ARG A 133 49.16 13.33 -20.56
CA ARG A 133 47.81 13.89 -20.71
C ARG A 133 47.21 14.36 -19.38
N GLU A 134 47.42 13.61 -18.31
CA GLU A 134 46.86 13.89 -16.98
C GLU A 134 47.65 14.95 -16.19
N ARG A 135 48.71 15.54 -16.76
CA ARG A 135 49.47 16.62 -16.10
C ARG A 135 48.85 17.98 -16.46
N ASN A 136 48.56 18.78 -15.44
CA ASN A 136 47.97 20.11 -15.56
C ASN A 136 48.69 20.97 -16.62
N GLY A 137 47.95 21.50 -17.61
CA GLY A 137 48.45 22.40 -18.65
C GLY A 137 48.92 21.73 -19.95
N LEU A 138 48.99 20.39 -20.02
CA LEU A 138 49.49 19.67 -21.21
C LEU A 138 48.39 19.15 -22.15
N GLU A 139 47.12 19.39 -21.86
CA GLU A 139 45.99 18.81 -22.61
C GLU A 139 45.99 19.22 -24.09
N GLU A 140 46.18 20.51 -24.40
CA GLU A 140 46.18 20.97 -25.80
C GLU A 140 47.37 20.41 -26.59
N LYS A 141 48.57 20.39 -25.98
CA LYS A 141 49.78 19.88 -26.63
C LYS A 141 49.75 18.37 -26.85
N THR A 142 49.26 17.61 -25.87
CA THR A 142 49.07 16.16 -25.99
C THR A 142 47.99 15.82 -27.02
N SER A 143 46.89 16.58 -27.07
CA SER A 143 45.86 16.45 -28.14
C SER A 143 46.45 16.65 -29.52
N LYS A 144 47.24 17.72 -29.68
CA LYS A 144 47.87 18.06 -30.95
C LYS A 144 48.85 16.97 -31.38
N THR A 145 49.69 16.50 -30.46
CA THR A 145 50.66 15.42 -30.73
C THR A 145 49.97 14.11 -31.07
N PHE A 146 48.89 13.77 -30.36
CA PHE A 146 48.06 12.61 -30.65
C PHE A 146 47.40 12.69 -32.03
N SER A 147 46.96 13.88 -32.47
CA SER A 147 46.40 14.03 -33.82
C SER A 147 47.43 13.72 -34.92
N TYR A 148 48.73 13.92 -34.67
CA TYR A 148 49.77 13.48 -35.59
C TYR A 148 49.85 11.95 -35.69
N PHE A 149 49.75 11.22 -34.58
CA PHE A 149 49.67 9.75 -34.63
C PHE A 149 48.45 9.29 -35.43
N MET A 150 47.29 9.86 -35.15
CA MET A 150 46.02 9.44 -35.77
C MET A 150 45.91 9.77 -37.26
N ASN A 151 46.63 10.80 -37.75
CA ASN A 151 46.66 11.18 -39.16
C ASN A 151 47.70 10.39 -39.99
N THR A 152 48.42 9.44 -39.38
CA THR A 152 49.45 8.62 -40.05
C THR A 152 49.03 7.16 -40.16
N HIS A 153 49.90 6.33 -40.78
CA HIS A 153 49.69 4.88 -40.90
C HIS A 153 49.77 4.13 -39.55
N LEU A 154 50.16 4.79 -38.47
CA LEU A 154 50.28 4.22 -37.12
C LEU A 154 48.99 4.28 -36.30
N LYS A 155 47.89 4.77 -36.90
CA LYS A 155 46.60 4.97 -36.23
C LYS A 155 46.06 3.66 -35.61
N ASP A 156 46.16 2.54 -36.32
CA ASP A 156 45.61 1.26 -35.87
C ASP A 156 46.42 0.69 -34.71
N GLU A 157 47.77 0.77 -34.79
CA GLU A 157 48.67 0.41 -33.70
C GLU A 157 48.51 1.33 -32.47
N THR A 158 48.19 2.61 -32.70
CA THR A 158 47.94 3.58 -31.62
C THR A 158 46.67 3.23 -30.86
N ILE A 159 45.59 2.90 -31.57
CA ILE A 159 44.30 2.51 -30.97
C ILE A 159 44.40 1.16 -30.25
N GLU A 160 45.07 0.18 -30.86
CA GLU A 160 45.38 -1.11 -30.24
C GLU A 160 46.20 -0.93 -28.95
N SER A 161 47.17 0.00 -28.95
CA SER A 161 47.95 0.32 -27.76
C SER A 161 47.12 0.95 -26.64
N LEU A 162 46.18 1.86 -26.98
CA LEU A 162 45.22 2.44 -26.04
C LEU A 162 44.28 1.36 -25.45
N LEU A 163 43.77 0.44 -26.28
CA LEU A 163 42.92 -0.66 -25.83
C LEU A 163 43.67 -1.60 -24.88
N ARG A 164 44.95 -1.91 -25.18
CA ARG A 164 45.80 -2.72 -24.29
C ARG A 164 45.98 -2.11 -22.89
N ARG A 165 45.83 -0.80 -22.72
CA ARG A 165 45.89 -0.17 -21.38
C ARG A 165 44.76 -0.62 -20.47
N PHE A 166 43.61 -1.00 -21.04
CA PHE A 166 42.49 -1.56 -20.28
C PHE A 166 42.57 -3.08 -20.15
N GLU A 167 43.41 -3.73 -20.95
CA GLU A 167 43.68 -5.17 -20.89
C GLU A 167 44.81 -5.53 -19.90
N ASP A 168 45.85 -4.71 -19.80
CA ASP A 168 47.04 -4.98 -18.97
C ASP A 168 46.81 -4.73 -17.47
N ASP A 169 47.11 -5.74 -16.64
CA ASP A 169 46.98 -5.67 -15.17
C ASP A 169 47.94 -4.67 -14.50
N ASN A 170 49.05 -4.32 -15.18
CA ASN A 170 50.12 -3.45 -14.65
C ASN A 170 49.95 -1.96 -15.03
N THR A 171 48.79 -1.57 -15.56
CA THR A 171 48.56 -0.18 -15.99
C THR A 171 48.36 0.75 -14.78
N CYS A 172 49.09 1.87 -14.77
CA CYS A 172 48.91 2.91 -13.75
C CYS A 172 47.57 3.65 -13.96
N PRO A 173 46.83 4.04 -12.90
CA PRO A 173 45.58 4.79 -13.04
C PRO A 173 45.70 6.07 -13.89
N LEU A 174 46.84 6.77 -13.84
CA LEU A 174 47.12 7.94 -14.67
C LEU A 174 47.28 7.57 -16.17
N GLU A 175 47.93 6.44 -16.46
CA GLU A 175 48.05 5.93 -17.83
C GLU A 175 46.67 5.50 -18.37
N ALA A 176 45.82 4.90 -17.54
CA ALA A 176 44.45 4.53 -17.91
C ALA A 176 43.52 5.75 -18.10
N ALA A 177 43.66 6.79 -17.27
CA ALA A 177 42.90 8.04 -17.41
C ALA A 177 43.27 8.79 -18.70
N GLY A 178 44.58 8.96 -18.94
CA GLY A 178 45.05 9.56 -20.18
C GLY A 178 44.71 8.73 -21.41
N ALA A 179 44.72 7.39 -21.30
CA ALA A 179 44.26 6.52 -22.38
C ALA A 179 42.77 6.72 -22.67
N ALA A 180 41.91 6.82 -21.64
CA ALA A 180 40.49 7.10 -21.81
C ALA A 180 40.24 8.45 -22.49
N ALA A 181 40.95 9.50 -22.07
CA ALA A 181 40.82 10.85 -22.64
C ALA A 181 41.32 10.93 -24.10
N LEU A 182 42.40 10.25 -24.44
CA LEU A 182 42.90 10.17 -25.82
C LEU A 182 41.98 9.30 -26.70
N PHE A 183 41.40 8.24 -26.14
CA PHE A 183 40.40 7.43 -26.83
C PHE A 183 39.12 8.23 -27.11
N GLU A 184 38.64 9.01 -26.14
CA GLU A 184 37.53 9.96 -26.33
C GLU A 184 37.83 10.97 -27.44
N LEU A 185 39.02 11.58 -27.43
CA LEU A 185 39.45 12.52 -28.46
C LEU A 185 39.48 11.89 -29.87
N SER A 186 39.81 10.60 -29.96
CA SER A 186 39.82 9.86 -31.23
C SER A 186 38.42 9.71 -31.85
N LEU A 187 37.38 9.67 -31.00
CA LEU A 187 35.98 9.51 -31.39
C LEU A 187 35.31 10.85 -31.76
N VAL A 188 35.73 11.95 -31.12
CA VAL A 188 35.20 13.31 -31.37
C VAL A 188 35.68 13.89 -32.70
N ASN A 189 36.93 13.60 -33.11
CA ASN A 189 37.53 14.18 -34.31
C ASN A 189 36.97 13.55 -35.60
N ALA A 190 36.23 14.35 -36.40
CA ALA A 190 35.55 13.88 -37.62
C ALA A 190 36.46 13.20 -38.66
N THR A 191 37.75 13.58 -38.73
CA THR A 191 38.71 13.03 -39.70
C THR A 191 39.26 11.66 -39.29
N THR A 192 39.44 11.43 -37.99
CA THR A 192 39.95 10.16 -37.45
C THR A 192 38.83 9.14 -37.31
N ARG A 193 37.61 9.61 -37.07
CA ARG A 193 36.39 8.84 -36.84
C ARG A 193 36.06 7.79 -37.92
N HIS A 194 36.15 8.16 -39.20
CA HIS A 194 35.75 7.29 -40.33
C HIS A 194 36.76 6.20 -40.66
N SER A 195 37.93 6.21 -40.02
CA SER A 195 39.07 5.37 -40.38
C SER A 195 39.36 4.27 -39.34
N ILE A 196 38.61 4.20 -38.25
CA ILE A 196 38.87 3.30 -37.12
C ILE A 196 38.00 2.06 -37.23
N ASP A 197 38.63 0.91 -37.45
CA ASP A 197 37.99 -0.41 -37.33
C ASP A 197 38.19 -0.95 -35.92
N LEU A 198 37.24 -0.64 -35.04
CA LEU A 198 37.28 -1.03 -33.63
C LEU A 198 36.28 -2.14 -33.35
N ASP A 199 36.77 -3.24 -32.79
CA ASP A 199 35.93 -4.31 -32.23
C ASP A 199 35.32 -3.87 -30.90
N ILE A 200 34.02 -3.58 -30.92
CA ILE A 200 33.25 -3.11 -29.77
C ILE A 200 33.17 -4.18 -28.68
N ASN A 201 33.08 -5.46 -29.04
CA ASN A 201 32.95 -6.53 -28.04
C ASN A 201 34.25 -6.69 -27.26
N ARG A 202 35.39 -6.69 -27.97
CA ARG A 202 36.71 -6.71 -27.34
C ARG A 202 36.95 -5.49 -26.43
N LEU A 203 36.54 -4.30 -26.87
CA LEU A 203 36.64 -3.10 -26.03
C LEU A 203 35.78 -3.23 -24.77
N MET A 204 34.52 -3.64 -24.90
CA MET A 204 33.61 -3.79 -23.75
C MET A 204 34.13 -4.86 -22.77
N ASP A 205 34.69 -5.96 -23.27
CA ASP A 205 35.35 -6.97 -22.43
C ASP A 205 36.58 -6.43 -21.70
N ALA A 206 37.40 -5.61 -22.35
CA ALA A 206 38.52 -4.94 -21.71
C ALA A 206 38.06 -3.99 -20.59
N LEU A 207 36.96 -3.26 -20.81
CA LEU A 207 36.36 -2.38 -19.80
C LEU A 207 35.66 -3.16 -18.66
N ALA A 208 35.32 -4.43 -18.88
CA ALA A 208 34.69 -5.30 -17.89
C ALA A 208 35.70 -6.10 -17.04
N ARG A 209 37.02 -6.01 -17.29
CA ARG A 209 38.04 -6.75 -16.52
C ARG A 209 38.10 -6.31 -15.06
N SER A 210 38.36 -7.26 -14.16
CA SER A 210 38.54 -7.00 -12.73
C SER A 210 39.81 -6.18 -12.47
N VAL A 211 39.76 -5.28 -11.50
CA VAL A 211 40.86 -4.40 -11.09
C VAL A 211 41.07 -4.56 -9.58
N PRO A 212 42.31 -4.43 -9.06
CA PRO A 212 42.55 -4.45 -7.62
C PRO A 212 41.67 -3.46 -6.84
N GLU A 213 41.16 -3.87 -5.67
CA GLU A 213 40.15 -3.11 -4.91
C GLU A 213 40.57 -1.66 -4.59
N GLU A 214 41.86 -1.41 -4.37
CA GLU A 214 42.41 -0.10 -4.05
C GLU A 214 42.24 0.93 -5.18
N THR A 215 42.24 0.49 -6.45
CA THR A 215 42.13 1.37 -7.63
C THR A 215 40.81 1.20 -8.38
N ALA A 216 39.99 0.22 -7.97
CA ALA A 216 38.75 -0.15 -8.64
C ALA A 216 37.77 1.02 -8.80
N SER A 217 37.67 1.94 -7.84
CA SER A 217 36.76 3.09 -7.93
C SER A 217 37.17 4.09 -9.01
N ALA A 218 38.47 4.41 -9.09
CA ALA A 218 39.01 5.32 -10.10
C ALA A 218 38.83 4.74 -11.51
N TYR A 219 39.13 3.44 -11.68
CA TYR A 219 38.92 2.73 -12.94
C TYR A 219 37.45 2.66 -13.32
N ALA A 220 36.55 2.35 -12.38
CA ALA A 220 35.12 2.29 -12.63
C ALA A 220 34.56 3.63 -13.14
N ARG A 221 34.99 4.75 -12.54
CA ARG A 221 34.59 6.10 -12.99
C ARG A 221 35.05 6.38 -14.42
N LEU A 222 36.33 6.12 -14.72
CA LEU A 222 36.90 6.33 -16.05
C LEU A 222 36.23 5.47 -17.12
N ARG A 223 36.02 4.18 -16.82
CA ARG A 223 35.41 3.22 -17.73
C ARG A 223 33.94 3.54 -17.99
N LEU A 224 33.18 3.97 -16.98
CA LEU A 224 31.79 4.39 -17.17
C LEU A 224 31.69 5.67 -18.01
N GLU A 225 32.58 6.63 -17.81
CA GLU A 225 32.58 7.85 -18.63
C GLU A 225 32.92 7.54 -20.10
N LEU A 226 33.89 6.66 -20.33
CA LEU A 226 34.21 6.18 -21.67
C LEU A 226 33.01 5.46 -22.31
N ILE A 227 32.31 4.59 -21.58
CA ILE A 227 31.08 3.94 -22.05
C ILE A 227 30.00 4.98 -22.39
N ARG A 228 29.85 6.03 -21.56
CA ARG A 228 28.89 7.11 -21.82
C ARG A 228 29.20 7.83 -23.13
N VAL A 229 30.45 8.21 -23.37
CA VAL A 229 30.88 8.85 -24.62
C VAL A 229 30.60 7.95 -25.81
N LEU A 230 30.97 6.66 -25.72
CA LEU A 230 30.76 5.67 -26.79
C LEU A 230 29.28 5.50 -27.15
N VAL A 231 28.41 5.49 -26.15
CA VAL A 231 26.96 5.32 -26.35
C VAL A 231 26.30 6.59 -26.88
N GLN A 232 26.85 7.77 -26.59
CA GLN A 232 26.35 9.05 -27.13
C GLN A 232 26.71 9.27 -28.60
N ASP A 233 27.76 8.60 -29.08
CA ASP A 233 28.26 8.77 -30.43
C ASP A 233 27.38 8.09 -31.49
N GLY A 234 26.89 8.87 -32.47
CA GLY A 234 25.91 8.39 -33.46
C GLY A 234 26.41 7.31 -34.43
N GLU A 235 27.71 7.21 -34.69
CA GLU A 235 28.27 6.19 -35.58
C GLU A 235 28.54 4.89 -34.81
N MET A 236 28.98 5.02 -33.56
CA MET A 236 29.08 3.90 -32.64
C MET A 236 27.69 3.32 -32.33
N GLN A 237 26.64 4.14 -32.21
CA GLN A 237 25.25 3.67 -32.13
C GLN A 237 24.86 2.79 -33.32
N GLN A 238 25.28 3.12 -34.55
CA GLN A 238 25.03 2.28 -35.72
C GLN A 238 25.77 0.94 -35.65
N LYS A 239 27.03 0.93 -35.22
CA LYS A 239 27.79 -0.31 -34.99
C LYS A 239 27.20 -1.15 -33.84
N LEU A 240 26.66 -0.51 -32.81
CA LEU A 240 25.92 -1.15 -31.72
C LEU A 240 24.59 -1.76 -32.17
N LEU A 241 23.89 -1.10 -33.10
CA LEU A 241 22.67 -1.64 -33.72
C LEU A 241 22.96 -2.84 -34.63
N ALA A 242 24.13 -2.87 -35.27
CA ALA A 242 24.58 -3.99 -36.10
C ALA A 242 24.93 -5.26 -35.29
N ALA A 243 25.28 -5.11 -34.00
CA ALA A 243 25.57 -6.24 -33.12
C ALA A 243 24.28 -7.02 -32.76
N PRO A 244 24.29 -8.36 -32.70
CA PRO A 244 23.08 -9.15 -32.44
C PRO A 244 22.54 -8.97 -31.01
N ASP A 245 23.42 -8.81 -30.03
CA ASP A 245 23.10 -8.60 -28.62
C ASP A 245 24.03 -7.56 -27.97
N TRP A 246 23.70 -7.15 -26.74
CA TRP A 246 24.47 -6.18 -25.95
C TRP A 246 25.03 -6.80 -24.65
N ILE A 247 25.40 -8.08 -24.67
CA ILE A 247 25.86 -8.80 -23.47
C ILE A 247 27.18 -8.21 -22.94
N HIS A 248 28.13 -7.91 -23.83
CA HIS A 248 29.43 -7.34 -23.44
C HIS A 248 29.27 -5.95 -22.78
N ILE A 249 28.35 -5.12 -23.30
CA ILE A 249 28.01 -3.82 -22.73
C ILE A 249 27.33 -4.00 -21.37
N GLN A 250 26.46 -5.00 -21.28
CA GLN A 250 25.79 -5.35 -20.03
C GLN A 250 26.81 -5.66 -18.93
N ASP A 251 27.77 -6.53 -19.21
CA ASP A 251 28.80 -6.91 -18.26
C ASP A 251 29.70 -5.73 -17.87
N ALA A 252 30.10 -4.90 -18.84
CA ALA A 252 30.90 -3.71 -18.61
C ALA A 252 30.18 -2.70 -17.69
N VAL A 253 28.91 -2.41 -17.96
CA VAL A 253 28.13 -1.45 -17.14
C VAL A 253 27.88 -2.01 -15.74
N ILE A 254 27.47 -3.28 -15.61
CA ILE A 254 27.16 -3.88 -14.32
C ILE A 254 28.39 -3.96 -13.42
N ARG A 255 29.53 -4.46 -13.93
CA ARG A 255 30.76 -4.62 -13.13
C ARG A 255 31.32 -3.29 -12.66
N ASN A 256 31.33 -2.27 -13.52
CA ASN A 256 31.81 -0.94 -13.13
C ASN A 256 30.81 -0.20 -12.22
N ALA A 257 29.50 -0.38 -12.39
CA ALA A 257 28.51 0.20 -11.47
C ALA A 257 28.56 -0.44 -10.07
N LYS A 258 28.78 -1.77 -9.99
CA LYS A 258 28.88 -2.53 -8.73
C LYS A 258 30.29 -2.56 -8.13
N ALA A 259 31.29 -1.96 -8.77
CA ALA A 259 32.65 -1.86 -8.25
C ALA A 259 32.66 -1.17 -6.86
N PRO A 260 33.59 -1.53 -5.95
CA PRO A 260 33.67 -0.88 -4.65
C PRO A 260 33.87 0.63 -4.83
N LEU A 261 33.09 1.41 -4.08
CA LEU A 261 33.30 2.85 -3.97
C LEU A 261 34.60 3.09 -3.19
N GLU A 262 35.23 4.26 -3.38
CA GLU A 262 36.42 4.63 -2.60
C GLU A 262 36.12 4.45 -1.10
N SER A 263 36.81 3.50 -0.47
CA SER A 263 36.51 3.17 0.92
C SER A 263 36.85 4.35 1.84
N LEU A 264 36.04 4.53 2.89
CA LEU A 264 36.38 5.41 4.02
C LEU A 264 37.74 5.06 4.66
N SER A 265 38.24 3.83 4.43
CA SER A 265 39.49 3.30 4.98
C SER A 265 40.77 3.63 4.20
N VAL A 266 40.70 4.06 2.92
CA VAL A 266 41.91 4.42 2.13
C VAL A 266 42.45 5.82 2.50
N GLY A 267 41.72 6.56 3.34
CA GLY A 267 42.10 7.87 3.85
C GLY A 267 42.82 7.88 5.20
N LEU A 268 43.66 6.90 5.55
CA LEU A 268 44.37 6.90 6.85
C LEU A 268 45.50 7.95 6.97
N ASN A 269 45.58 8.98 6.12
CA ASN A 269 46.65 9.99 6.21
C ASN A 269 46.30 11.44 5.84
N LYS A 270 45.04 11.82 5.57
CA LYS A 270 44.69 13.24 5.40
C LYS A 270 43.32 13.52 5.99
N GLU A 271 43.33 14.17 7.15
CA GLU A 271 42.15 14.79 7.77
C GLU A 271 41.54 15.82 6.81
N ASP A 272 40.21 15.88 6.81
CA ASP A 272 39.32 16.71 5.98
C ASP A 272 39.08 16.28 4.52
N GLY A 273 37.96 15.56 4.30
CA GLY A 273 37.35 15.39 2.96
C GLY A 273 36.87 13.98 2.59
N THR A 274 36.92 12.99 3.48
CA THR A 274 36.63 11.58 3.13
C THR A 274 35.16 11.32 2.81
N LEU A 275 34.22 11.84 3.59
CA LEU A 275 32.78 11.66 3.34
C LEU A 275 32.28 12.45 2.12
N GLU A 276 32.74 13.69 1.95
CA GLU A 276 32.36 14.52 0.80
C GLU A 276 32.89 13.94 -0.52
N ARG A 277 34.13 13.43 -0.54
CA ARG A 277 34.68 12.73 -1.71
C ARG A 277 33.92 11.45 -2.02
N PHE A 278 33.58 10.66 -1.00
CA PHE A 278 32.76 9.47 -1.16
C PHE A 278 31.36 9.79 -1.73
N MET A 279 30.69 10.81 -1.18
CA MET A 279 29.37 11.25 -1.66
C MET A 279 29.46 11.78 -3.09
N LYS A 280 30.50 12.54 -3.42
CA LYS A 280 30.73 13.08 -4.77
C LYS A 280 31.03 11.96 -5.77
N ASP A 281 31.83 10.96 -5.42
CA ASP A 281 32.12 9.82 -6.30
C ASP A 281 30.86 8.96 -6.54
N ARG A 282 30.08 8.71 -5.49
CA ARG A 282 28.80 8.03 -5.60
C ARG A 282 27.81 8.79 -6.48
N GLU A 283 27.74 10.12 -6.34
CA GLU A 283 26.86 10.97 -7.15
C GLU A 283 27.27 10.98 -8.62
N ASN A 284 28.56 11.17 -8.90
CA ASN A 284 29.08 11.16 -10.26
C ASN A 284 28.80 9.82 -10.94
N ARG A 285 29.06 8.69 -10.26
CA ARG A 285 28.76 7.35 -10.81
C ARG A 285 27.28 7.19 -11.11
N ARG A 286 26.43 7.69 -10.22
CA ARG A 286 24.97 7.68 -10.38
C ARG A 286 24.52 8.48 -11.60
N GLU A 287 25.09 9.66 -11.82
CA GLU A 287 24.79 10.51 -12.98
C GLU A 287 25.24 9.86 -14.30
N THR A 288 26.48 9.34 -14.36
CA THR A 288 27.01 8.68 -15.56
C THR A 288 26.20 7.44 -15.92
N VAL A 289 25.85 6.60 -14.96
CA VAL A 289 25.00 5.41 -15.18
C VAL A 289 23.62 5.78 -15.70
N ARG A 290 22.99 6.81 -15.13
CA ARG A 290 21.69 7.32 -15.60
C ARG A 290 21.76 7.83 -17.03
N ALA A 291 22.84 8.54 -17.36
CA ALA A 291 23.07 9.04 -18.70
C ALA A 291 23.24 7.89 -19.71
N ILE A 292 24.03 6.87 -19.39
CA ILE A 292 24.21 5.68 -20.25
C ILE A 292 22.87 5.01 -20.53
N ILE A 293 22.10 4.70 -19.49
CA ILE A 293 20.81 4.01 -19.64
C ILE A 293 19.82 4.88 -20.41
N SER A 294 19.78 6.19 -20.14
CA SER A 294 18.95 7.11 -20.92
C SER A 294 19.35 7.13 -22.39
N CYS A 295 20.64 7.19 -22.72
CA CYS A 295 21.08 7.19 -24.10
C CYS A 295 20.73 5.88 -24.81
N LEU A 296 20.94 4.71 -24.17
CA LEU A 296 20.55 3.41 -24.74
C LEU A 296 19.03 3.27 -24.93
N GLU A 297 18.21 3.89 -24.09
CA GLU A 297 16.74 3.89 -24.23
C GLU A 297 16.23 4.72 -25.42
N HIS A 298 16.96 5.75 -25.85
CA HIS A 298 16.56 6.67 -26.93
C HIS A 298 17.09 6.26 -28.31
N ILE A 299 17.82 5.15 -28.42
CA ILE A 299 18.26 4.63 -29.72
C ILE A 299 17.04 4.02 -30.43
N ASP A 300 16.67 4.58 -31.58
CA ASP A 300 15.59 4.05 -32.40
C ASP A 300 16.06 2.80 -33.19
N GLY A 301 15.22 1.76 -33.28
CA GLY A 301 15.49 0.57 -34.08
C GLY A 301 16.14 -0.62 -33.35
N ILE A 302 16.16 -0.61 -32.02
CA ILE A 302 16.70 -1.68 -31.18
C ILE A 302 15.96 -3.02 -31.41
N SER A 303 16.71 -4.11 -31.55
CA SER A 303 16.17 -5.46 -31.68
C SER A 303 15.48 -5.95 -30.40
N LEU A 304 14.61 -6.96 -30.51
CA LEU A 304 13.95 -7.55 -29.33
C LEU A 304 14.95 -8.16 -28.33
N GLN A 305 16.08 -8.68 -28.80
CA GLN A 305 17.15 -9.23 -27.94
C GLN A 305 17.91 -8.11 -27.24
N GLN A 306 18.29 -7.05 -27.95
CA GLN A 306 18.97 -5.88 -27.39
C GLN A 306 18.09 -5.14 -26.34
N SER A 307 16.78 -5.04 -26.59
CA SER A 307 15.81 -4.50 -25.63
C SER A 307 15.71 -5.34 -24.34
N ARG A 308 15.99 -6.66 -24.41
CA ARG A 308 16.00 -7.52 -23.22
C ARG A 308 17.29 -7.37 -22.43
N THR A 309 18.44 -7.34 -23.10
CA THR A 309 19.73 -7.08 -22.43
C THR A 309 19.72 -5.72 -21.74
N LEU A 310 19.13 -4.69 -22.37
CA LEU A 310 18.94 -3.36 -21.75
C LEU A 310 18.04 -3.40 -20.50
N ARG A 311 16.99 -4.24 -20.49
CA ARG A 311 16.13 -4.40 -19.31
C ARG A 311 16.82 -5.13 -18.17
N ARG A 312 17.66 -6.13 -18.48
CA ARG A 312 18.47 -6.85 -17.49
C ARG A 312 19.55 -5.96 -16.89
N THR A 313 20.23 -5.15 -17.70
CA THR A 313 21.20 -4.16 -17.19
C THR A 313 20.55 -3.15 -16.27
N ALA A 314 19.42 -2.55 -16.70
CA ALA A 314 18.68 -1.60 -15.88
C ALA A 314 18.19 -2.22 -14.56
N LEU A 315 17.84 -3.51 -14.54
CA LEU A 315 17.46 -4.22 -13.30
C LEU A 315 18.64 -4.36 -12.32
N HIS A 316 19.80 -4.84 -12.78
CA HIS A 316 20.96 -5.02 -11.90
C HIS A 316 21.58 -3.69 -11.42
N VAL A 317 21.26 -2.59 -12.11
CA VAL A 317 21.75 -1.25 -11.81
C VAL A 317 20.62 -0.36 -11.24
N ALA A 318 19.47 -0.96 -10.89
CA ALA A 318 18.30 -0.26 -10.37
C ALA A 318 18.57 0.70 -9.20
N PRO A 319 19.47 0.42 -8.22
CA PRO A 319 19.77 1.36 -7.13
C PRO A 319 20.32 2.72 -7.59
N TRP A 320 20.87 2.80 -8.80
CA TRP A 320 21.47 4.02 -9.36
C TRP A 320 20.48 4.83 -10.22
N LEU A 321 19.31 4.28 -10.54
CA LEU A 321 18.33 4.91 -11.42
C LEU A 321 17.55 6.04 -10.74
N THR A 322 16.86 6.84 -11.56
CA THR A 322 15.84 7.79 -11.08
C THR A 322 14.51 7.07 -10.82
N GLU A 323 13.59 7.69 -10.08
CA GLU A 323 12.24 7.15 -9.88
C GLU A 323 11.49 6.99 -11.20
N GLN A 324 11.65 7.93 -12.15
CA GLN A 324 11.03 7.84 -13.48
C GLN A 324 11.55 6.67 -14.31
N GLN A 325 12.87 6.46 -14.35
CA GLN A 325 13.47 5.31 -15.03
C GLN A 325 13.08 4.00 -14.36
N SER A 326 13.07 3.95 -13.03
CA SER A 326 12.61 2.79 -12.26
C SER A 326 11.14 2.47 -12.54
N MET A 327 10.28 3.49 -12.65
CA MET A 327 8.87 3.32 -13.00
C MET A 327 8.69 2.75 -14.41
N LYS A 328 9.48 3.21 -15.39
CA LYS A 328 9.49 2.70 -16.77
C LYS A 328 9.97 1.25 -16.81
N LEU A 329 11.07 0.94 -16.12
CA LEU A 329 11.63 -0.39 -15.98
C LEU A 329 10.58 -1.38 -15.45
N ILE A 330 9.95 -1.06 -14.30
CA ILE A 330 8.93 -1.93 -13.69
C ILE A 330 7.73 -2.11 -14.62
N SER A 331 7.31 -1.09 -15.38
CA SER A 331 6.25 -1.28 -16.39
C SER A 331 6.64 -2.15 -17.57
N ALA A 332 7.93 -2.28 -17.88
CA ALA A 332 8.38 -3.13 -18.97
C ALA A 332 8.34 -4.63 -18.61
N TYR A 333 8.35 -4.96 -17.31
CA TYR A 333 8.10 -6.29 -16.78
C TYR A 333 6.59 -6.59 -16.69
N GLN A 334 5.94 -6.69 -17.84
CA GLN A 334 4.57 -7.24 -17.96
C GLN A 334 4.59 -8.77 -18.04
N PRO A 335 3.45 -9.46 -17.80
CA PRO A 335 3.38 -10.94 -17.73
C PRO A 335 3.90 -11.65 -18.99
N SER A 336 3.73 -11.01 -20.16
CA SER A 336 4.24 -11.49 -21.44
C SER A 336 5.76 -11.34 -21.59
N SER A 337 6.40 -10.41 -20.87
CA SER A 337 7.85 -10.16 -20.96
C SER A 337 8.68 -11.26 -20.30
N PHE A 338 8.19 -11.88 -19.21
CA PHE A 338 8.87 -12.99 -18.55
C PHE A 338 8.91 -14.26 -19.42
N ARG A 339 7.86 -14.48 -20.24
CA ARG A 339 7.75 -15.65 -21.14
C ARG A 339 8.77 -15.70 -22.26
N ILE A 340 9.43 -14.58 -22.57
CA ILE A 340 10.37 -14.51 -23.70
C ILE A 340 11.82 -14.29 -23.24
N SER A 341 12.07 -14.30 -21.92
CA SER A 341 13.41 -14.31 -21.35
C SER A 341 13.98 -15.72 -21.46
N ILE A 342 14.69 -16.01 -22.55
CA ILE A 342 15.56 -17.20 -22.63
C ILE A 342 16.65 -16.96 -21.57
N GLY A 343 16.49 -17.57 -20.40
CA GLY A 343 17.44 -17.52 -19.27
C GLY A 343 16.89 -16.88 -17.98
N ASN A 344 16.83 -17.70 -16.93
CA ASN A 344 16.78 -17.36 -15.49
C ASN A 344 15.83 -16.23 -15.03
N TRP A 345 14.55 -16.30 -15.41
CA TRP A 345 13.52 -15.36 -14.93
C TRP A 345 13.33 -15.36 -13.40
N LEU A 346 13.69 -16.47 -12.72
CA LEU A 346 13.74 -16.57 -11.26
C LEU A 346 14.76 -15.60 -10.64
N GLY A 347 15.96 -15.52 -11.22
CA GLY A 347 16.98 -14.56 -10.82
C GLY A 347 16.50 -13.12 -10.97
N GLU A 348 15.81 -12.80 -12.07
CA GLU A 348 15.26 -11.47 -12.32
C GLU A 348 14.21 -11.07 -11.26
N ILE A 349 13.34 -12.01 -10.83
CA ILE A 349 12.36 -11.73 -9.77
C ILE A 349 13.01 -11.51 -8.41
N ARG A 350 14.05 -12.29 -8.08
CA ARG A 350 14.81 -12.11 -6.84
C ARG A 350 15.48 -10.73 -6.81
N GLU A 351 16.13 -10.33 -7.89
CA GLU A 351 16.76 -9.01 -8.01
C GLU A 351 15.71 -7.88 -7.94
N LEU A 352 14.55 -8.04 -8.58
CA LEU A 352 13.44 -7.08 -8.50
C LEU A 352 12.91 -6.93 -7.07
N ALA A 353 12.77 -8.04 -6.34
CA ALA A 353 12.38 -8.01 -4.93
C ALA A 353 13.47 -7.36 -4.05
N ASN A 354 14.74 -7.69 -4.25
CA ASN A 354 15.88 -7.08 -3.55
C ASN A 354 15.93 -5.57 -3.70
N HIS A 355 15.74 -5.05 -4.91
CA HIS A 355 15.87 -3.62 -5.17
C HIS A 355 14.63 -2.80 -4.79
N PHE A 356 13.42 -3.35 -4.94
CA PHE A 356 12.17 -2.58 -4.79
C PHE A 356 11.27 -3.05 -3.64
N ILE A 357 11.37 -4.29 -3.17
CA ILE A 357 10.52 -4.81 -2.08
C ILE A 357 11.29 -4.79 -0.76
N PHE A 358 12.48 -5.38 -0.68
CA PHE A 358 13.25 -5.41 0.57
C PHE A 358 13.86 -4.05 0.93
N ASN A 359 14.04 -3.16 -0.05
CA ASN A 359 14.57 -1.83 0.20
C ASN A 359 13.48 -0.89 0.78
N THR A 360 13.54 -0.68 2.10
CA THR A 360 12.62 0.21 2.83
C THR A 360 12.78 1.69 2.46
N SER A 361 13.92 2.09 1.90
CA SER A 361 14.16 3.47 1.46
C SER A 361 13.52 3.80 0.10
N CYS A 362 12.90 2.81 -0.57
CA CYS A 362 12.25 3.00 -1.86
C CYS A 362 10.86 3.65 -1.70
N HIS A 363 10.47 4.50 -2.65
CA HIS A 363 9.16 5.17 -2.60
C HIS A 363 8.00 4.18 -2.76
N LEU A 364 6.93 4.33 -1.96
CA LEU A 364 5.83 3.37 -1.84
C LEU A 364 5.17 3.00 -3.19
N THR A 365 5.07 3.95 -4.14
CA THR A 365 4.46 3.72 -5.46
C THR A 365 5.24 2.70 -6.30
N LEU A 366 6.59 2.76 -6.26
CA LEU A 366 7.47 1.81 -6.91
C LEU A 366 7.32 0.42 -6.28
N ARG A 367 7.33 0.36 -4.94
CA ARG A 367 7.16 -0.90 -4.17
C ARG A 367 5.83 -1.58 -4.51
N GLN A 368 4.74 -0.81 -4.55
CA GLN A 368 3.41 -1.32 -4.93
C GLN A 368 3.36 -1.82 -6.38
N LYS A 369 4.02 -1.12 -7.32
CA LYS A 369 4.05 -1.54 -8.73
C LYS A 369 4.89 -2.80 -8.91
N ALA A 370 6.04 -2.90 -8.25
CA ALA A 370 6.88 -4.10 -8.20
C ALA A 370 6.11 -5.30 -7.64
N LEU A 371 5.35 -5.10 -6.55
CA LEU A 371 4.50 -6.13 -5.96
C LEU A 371 3.43 -6.65 -6.93
N ARG A 372 2.82 -5.78 -7.74
CA ARG A 372 1.88 -6.20 -8.80
C ARG A 372 2.56 -7.05 -9.87
N VAL A 373 3.80 -6.71 -10.24
CA VAL A 373 4.60 -7.49 -11.19
C VAL A 373 4.87 -8.89 -10.63
N ILE A 374 5.34 -9.01 -9.39
CA ILE A 374 5.56 -10.32 -8.74
C ILE A 374 4.26 -11.12 -8.64
N LYS A 375 3.14 -10.48 -8.27
CA LYS A 375 1.82 -11.15 -8.26
C LYS A 375 1.45 -11.71 -9.63
N SER A 376 1.72 -10.97 -10.70
CA SER A 376 1.43 -11.40 -12.06
C SER A 376 2.37 -12.51 -12.55
N ALA A 377 3.64 -12.47 -12.12
CA ALA A 377 4.62 -13.51 -12.40
C ALA A 377 4.22 -14.83 -11.72
N TRP A 378 3.83 -14.78 -10.44
CA TRP A 378 3.33 -15.94 -9.71
C TRP A 378 2.09 -16.57 -10.38
N ARG A 379 1.12 -15.77 -10.82
CA ARG A 379 -0.06 -16.28 -11.56
C ARG A 379 0.34 -17.00 -12.84
N THR A 380 1.33 -16.47 -13.55
CA THR A 380 1.83 -17.07 -14.79
C THR A 380 2.56 -18.38 -14.50
N ALA A 381 3.39 -18.42 -13.45
CA ALA A 381 4.10 -19.61 -12.98
C ALA A 381 3.12 -20.73 -12.58
N GLN A 382 2.06 -20.37 -11.85
CA GLN A 382 1.02 -21.31 -11.44
C GLN A 382 0.27 -21.90 -12.63
N GLN A 383 -0.06 -21.08 -13.63
CA GLN A 383 -0.71 -21.56 -14.87
C GLN A 383 0.18 -22.52 -15.69
N LEU A 384 1.50 -22.39 -15.56
CA LEU A 384 2.48 -23.23 -16.25
C LEU A 384 2.88 -24.48 -15.42
N GLY A 385 2.49 -24.56 -14.15
CA GLY A 385 2.86 -25.66 -13.26
C GLY A 385 4.31 -25.61 -12.75
N GLU A 386 4.98 -24.45 -12.77
CA GLU A 386 6.36 -24.31 -12.28
C GLU A 386 6.39 -24.11 -10.75
N GLU A 387 6.45 -25.22 -9.99
CA GLU A 387 6.39 -25.21 -8.52
C GLU A 387 7.53 -24.40 -7.87
N GLU A 388 8.78 -24.58 -8.32
CA GLU A 388 9.95 -23.87 -7.79
C GLU A 388 9.78 -22.34 -7.85
N ALA A 389 9.17 -21.86 -8.92
CA ALA A 389 8.93 -20.45 -9.12
C ALA A 389 7.78 -19.90 -8.29
N THR A 390 6.70 -20.67 -8.16
CA THR A 390 5.59 -20.31 -7.27
C THR A 390 6.03 -20.24 -5.82
N ASN A 391 6.86 -21.18 -5.37
CA ASN A 391 7.43 -21.20 -4.03
C ASN A 391 8.40 -20.03 -3.83
N THR A 392 9.29 -19.76 -4.78
CA THR A 392 10.19 -18.60 -4.70
C THR A 392 9.43 -17.28 -4.58
N CYS A 393 8.38 -17.05 -5.38
CA CYS A 393 7.56 -15.84 -5.26
C CYS A 393 6.85 -15.75 -3.89
N ARG A 394 6.39 -16.88 -3.33
CA ARG A 394 5.77 -16.93 -2.01
C ARG A 394 6.78 -16.57 -0.92
N ASP A 395 7.93 -17.24 -0.92
CA ASP A 395 8.96 -17.09 0.11
C ASP A 395 9.54 -15.66 0.11
N LEU A 396 9.66 -15.02 -1.07
CA LEU A 396 10.04 -13.60 -1.18
C LEU A 396 9.03 -12.67 -0.48
N ILE A 397 7.73 -12.95 -0.57
CA ILE A 397 6.70 -12.13 0.09
C ILE A 397 6.64 -12.40 1.59
N VAL A 398 6.84 -13.65 2.02
CA VAL A 398 6.93 -14.00 3.45
C VAL A 398 8.11 -13.27 4.09
N ASN A 399 9.31 -13.41 3.52
CA ASN A 399 10.51 -12.73 4.02
C ASN A 399 10.36 -11.19 4.00
N ALA A 400 9.61 -10.64 3.04
CA ALA A 400 9.34 -9.21 2.98
C ALA A 400 8.38 -8.77 4.09
N LEU A 401 7.42 -9.63 4.46
CA LEU A 401 6.45 -9.36 5.52
C LEU A 401 7.12 -9.27 6.90
N ASP A 402 8.10 -10.12 7.17
CA ASP A 402 8.81 -10.17 8.45
C ASP A 402 9.63 -8.89 8.72
N ASN A 403 10.15 -8.28 7.66
CA ASN A 403 11.02 -7.11 7.73
C ASN A 403 10.30 -5.77 7.48
N GLU A 404 9.00 -5.77 7.17
CA GLU A 404 8.28 -4.55 6.78
C GLU A 404 7.72 -3.76 7.96
N THR A 405 8.14 -2.49 8.06
CA THR A 405 7.62 -1.55 9.06
C THR A 405 6.46 -0.70 8.54
N ASN A 406 6.31 -0.50 7.22
CA ASN A 406 5.22 0.31 6.68
C ASN A 406 3.87 -0.45 6.65
N TYR A 407 2.93 -0.04 7.49
CA TYR A 407 1.62 -0.69 7.64
C TYR A 407 0.81 -0.82 6.32
N ALA A 408 0.80 0.23 5.48
CA ALA A 408 0.05 0.22 4.23
C ALA A 408 0.65 -0.75 3.20
N PHE A 409 1.99 -0.86 3.16
CA PHE A 409 2.65 -1.84 2.31
C PHE A 409 2.51 -3.26 2.88
N ARG A 410 2.62 -3.42 4.20
CA ARG A 410 2.48 -4.70 4.91
C ARG A 410 1.15 -5.37 4.60
N GLY A 411 0.02 -4.66 4.62
CA GLY A 411 -1.24 -5.30 4.26
C GLY A 411 -1.43 -5.54 2.76
N ASN A 412 -0.74 -4.80 1.88
CA ASN A 412 -0.65 -5.17 0.46
C ASN A 412 0.13 -6.49 0.28
N LEU A 413 1.20 -6.69 1.05
CA LEU A 413 1.95 -7.96 1.09
C LEU A 413 1.06 -9.10 1.60
N VAL A 414 0.33 -8.90 2.70
CA VAL A 414 -0.63 -9.90 3.23
C VAL A 414 -1.69 -10.23 2.19
N HIS A 415 -2.30 -9.23 1.52
CA HIS A 415 -3.29 -9.47 0.48
C HIS A 415 -2.73 -10.27 -0.72
N VAL A 416 -1.46 -10.03 -1.08
CA VAL A 416 -0.79 -10.79 -2.16
C VAL A 416 -0.43 -12.20 -1.69
N LEU A 417 0.03 -12.37 -0.45
CA LEU A 417 0.35 -13.67 0.14
C LEU A 417 -0.91 -14.55 0.29
N LEU A 418 -2.04 -13.97 0.68
CA LEU A 418 -3.34 -14.65 0.70
C LEU A 418 -3.79 -15.10 -0.71
N HIS A 419 -3.38 -14.37 -1.75
CA HIS A 419 -3.57 -14.79 -3.13
C HIS A 419 -2.59 -15.91 -3.55
N PHE A 420 -1.41 -15.99 -2.96
CA PHE A 420 -0.41 -17.03 -3.26
C PHE A 420 -0.73 -18.36 -2.57
N THR A 421 -1.30 -18.30 -1.37
CA THR A 421 -1.76 -19.45 -0.58
C THR A 421 -3.06 -20.06 -1.08
N VAL A 422 -3.52 -19.69 -2.29
CA VAL A 422 -4.67 -20.31 -2.97
C VAL A 422 -4.42 -21.77 -3.35
N GLY A 423 -3.16 -22.24 -3.34
CA GLY A 423 -2.81 -23.61 -3.74
C GLY A 423 -2.35 -24.57 -2.65
N LEU A 424 -1.74 -24.12 -1.55
CA LEU A 424 -1.10 -25.01 -0.56
C LEU A 424 -1.10 -24.31 0.81
N ILE A 425 -1.83 -24.84 1.80
CA ILE A 425 -1.82 -24.33 3.17
C ILE A 425 -1.37 -25.46 4.10
N GLU A 426 -0.05 -25.56 4.29
CA GLU A 426 0.61 -26.33 5.36
C GLU A 426 1.48 -25.44 6.28
N VAL A 427 1.37 -24.11 6.23
CA VAL A 427 2.20 -23.25 7.09
C VAL A 427 1.33 -22.55 8.15
N PRO A 428 1.65 -22.69 9.45
CA PRO A 428 0.98 -21.95 10.53
C PRO A 428 1.28 -20.46 10.35
N PHE A 429 0.25 -19.66 10.07
CA PHE A 429 0.41 -18.27 9.62
C PHE A 429 0.71 -17.28 10.75
N PHE A 430 0.67 -17.72 12.01
CA PHE A 430 0.86 -16.87 13.19
C PHE A 430 1.53 -17.65 14.32
N ALA A 431 2.83 -17.92 14.19
CA ALA A 431 3.66 -17.97 15.39
C ALA A 431 3.93 -16.51 15.78
N GLU A 432 3.54 -16.12 16.99
CA GLU A 432 4.00 -14.86 17.57
C GLU A 432 5.52 -14.78 17.44
N PRO A 433 6.11 -13.62 17.09
CA PRO A 433 7.56 -13.48 17.18
C PRO A 433 7.93 -13.74 18.64
N GLU A 434 8.74 -14.78 18.88
CA GLU A 434 9.31 -15.03 20.21
C GLU A 434 9.94 -13.72 20.70
N ALA A 435 9.41 -13.19 21.79
CA ALA A 435 9.92 -11.97 22.40
C ALA A 435 11.44 -12.13 22.62
N PRO A 436 12.28 -11.16 22.20
CA PRO A 436 13.69 -11.19 22.52
C PRO A 436 13.83 -11.19 24.04
N LYS A 437 14.23 -12.33 24.59
CA LYS A 437 14.72 -12.38 25.97
C LYS A 437 16.01 -11.57 25.97
N ASP A 438 16.07 -10.58 26.87
CA ASP A 438 17.19 -9.68 27.15
C ASP A 438 17.22 -8.34 26.38
N ALA A 439 16.35 -7.41 26.78
CA ALA A 439 16.69 -5.99 26.76
C ALA A 439 16.17 -5.34 28.05
N LYS A 440 17.10 -4.89 28.89
CA LYS A 440 16.84 -4.20 30.15
C LYS A 440 16.08 -2.90 29.88
N HIS A 441 15.09 -2.64 30.73
CA HIS A 441 14.46 -1.34 30.92
C HIS A 441 15.50 -0.24 31.09
N ASP A 442 15.50 0.75 30.21
CA ASP A 442 15.95 2.10 30.52
C ASP A 442 14.81 3.07 30.21
N LEU A 443 14.31 3.69 31.27
CA LEU A 443 13.38 4.80 31.28
C LEU A 443 14.17 6.06 30.95
N ASP A 444 13.87 6.70 29.81
CA ASP A 444 13.74 8.16 29.66
C ASP A 444 13.84 8.57 28.18
N SER A 445 12.72 9.02 27.61
CA SER A 445 12.69 10.15 26.67
C SER A 445 11.23 10.48 26.31
N GLN A 446 10.71 11.52 26.96
CA GLN A 446 9.51 12.22 26.54
C GLN A 446 9.77 13.05 25.27
N ASN A 447 8.72 13.19 24.45
CA ASN A 447 8.53 14.09 23.30
C ASN A 447 8.87 13.53 21.90
N GLN A 448 7.93 12.77 21.35
CA GLN A 448 7.55 12.85 19.93
C GLN A 448 6.02 12.99 19.82
N PRO A 449 5.49 13.76 18.85
CA PRO A 449 4.05 13.91 18.66
C PRO A 449 3.45 12.54 18.29
N GLN A 450 2.45 12.13 19.04
CA GLN A 450 1.67 10.92 18.84
C GLN A 450 0.88 11.05 17.52
N ASP A 451 1.45 10.58 16.41
CA ASP A 451 0.63 10.08 15.31
C ASP A 451 -0.01 8.78 15.83
N GLU A 452 -1.31 8.84 16.12
CA GLU A 452 -2.11 7.71 16.59
C GLU A 452 -1.92 6.48 15.69
N GLU A 453 -1.18 5.49 16.19
CA GLU A 453 -1.06 4.16 15.61
C GLU A 453 -2.44 3.49 15.59
N LEU A 454 -3.15 3.54 14.44
CA LEU A 454 -4.31 2.68 14.23
C LEU A 454 -3.84 1.21 14.21
N PRO A 455 -4.35 0.34 15.10
CA PRO A 455 -4.06 -1.09 15.08
C PRO A 455 -4.44 -1.73 13.74
N SER A 456 -3.70 -2.76 13.33
CA SER A 456 -3.72 -3.35 11.99
C SER A 456 -5.07 -3.99 11.58
N ILE A 457 -5.99 -3.21 11.00
CA ILE A 457 -7.25 -3.72 10.39
C ILE A 457 -6.99 -4.54 9.10
N LEU A 458 -5.81 -4.36 8.49
CA LEU A 458 -5.51 -4.81 7.14
C LEU A 458 -5.36 -6.34 6.95
N PRO A 459 -4.81 -7.12 7.91
CA PRO A 459 -4.82 -8.58 7.85
C PRO A 459 -6.23 -9.17 7.96
N ASP A 460 -7.09 -8.63 8.84
CA ASP A 460 -8.46 -9.09 9.06
C ASP A 460 -9.35 -8.86 7.85
N ALA A 461 -9.19 -7.69 7.22
CA ALA A 461 -9.80 -7.39 5.93
C ALA A 461 -9.38 -8.41 4.85
N GLY A 462 -8.11 -8.84 4.87
CA GLY A 462 -7.61 -9.90 3.99
C GLY A 462 -8.30 -11.25 4.22
N LEU A 463 -8.48 -11.67 5.48
CA LEU A 463 -9.17 -12.92 5.84
C LEU A 463 -10.64 -12.90 5.40
N VAL A 464 -11.34 -11.79 5.63
CA VAL A 464 -12.73 -11.63 5.18
C VAL A 464 -12.84 -11.72 3.66
N ALA A 465 -11.94 -11.05 2.92
CA ALA A 465 -11.89 -11.16 1.46
C ALA A 465 -11.57 -12.59 0.99
N LEU A 466 -10.70 -13.30 1.71
CA LEU A 466 -10.35 -14.68 1.39
C LEU A 466 -11.52 -15.65 1.62
N LEU A 467 -12.24 -15.49 2.74
CA LEU A 467 -13.44 -16.28 3.01
C LEU A 467 -14.47 -16.06 1.90
N MET A 468 -14.75 -14.79 1.56
CA MET A 468 -15.69 -14.44 0.49
C MET A 468 -15.30 -15.07 -0.85
N ARG A 469 -14.03 -14.98 -1.27
CA ARG A 469 -13.57 -15.54 -2.56
C ARG A 469 -13.58 -17.06 -2.58
N SER A 470 -13.09 -17.71 -1.51
CA SER A 470 -13.02 -19.18 -1.43
C SER A 470 -14.39 -19.82 -1.28
N SER A 471 -15.38 -19.09 -0.74
CA SER A 471 -16.71 -19.65 -0.43
C SER A 471 -17.47 -20.16 -1.64
N VAL A 472 -17.12 -19.75 -2.86
CA VAL A 472 -17.86 -20.12 -4.08
C VAL A 472 -17.49 -21.54 -4.54
N ASP A 473 -16.21 -21.91 -4.50
CA ASP A 473 -15.67 -23.10 -5.14
C ASP A 473 -14.68 -23.94 -4.29
N GLN A 474 -14.20 -23.44 -3.14
CA GLN A 474 -13.12 -24.07 -2.37
C GLN A 474 -13.55 -24.48 -0.95
N LEU A 475 -14.14 -25.67 -0.81
CA LEU A 475 -14.72 -26.18 0.45
C LEU A 475 -13.75 -26.16 1.65
N GLU A 476 -12.68 -26.96 1.61
CA GLU A 476 -11.77 -27.13 2.75
C GLU A 476 -11.12 -25.82 3.17
N ARG A 477 -10.84 -24.97 2.18
CA ARG A 477 -10.20 -23.69 2.40
C ARG A 477 -11.11 -22.72 3.13
N SER A 478 -12.38 -22.62 2.71
CA SER A 478 -13.33 -21.76 3.39
C SER A 478 -13.60 -22.22 4.81
N ARG A 479 -13.65 -23.53 5.07
CA ARG A 479 -13.78 -24.07 6.43
C ARG A 479 -12.62 -23.65 7.33
N ARG A 480 -11.37 -23.87 6.88
CA ARG A 480 -10.18 -23.47 7.65
C ARG A 480 -10.15 -21.97 7.92
N VAL A 481 -10.39 -21.13 6.90
CA VAL A 481 -10.40 -19.66 7.07
C VAL A 481 -11.50 -19.24 8.05
N TYR A 482 -12.67 -19.86 7.99
CA TYR A 482 -13.76 -19.61 8.93
C TYR A 482 -13.36 -20.00 10.36
N ASP A 483 -12.80 -21.20 10.57
CA ASP A 483 -12.38 -21.67 11.89
C ASP A 483 -11.29 -20.77 12.50
N GLU A 484 -10.33 -20.32 11.69
CA GLU A 484 -9.32 -19.33 12.11
C GLU A 484 -9.96 -17.99 12.50
N MET A 485 -10.91 -17.48 11.71
CA MET A 485 -11.64 -16.25 12.05
C MET A 485 -12.39 -16.40 13.38
N LEU A 486 -12.99 -17.57 13.65
CA LEU A 486 -13.66 -17.85 14.92
C LEU A 486 -12.67 -17.85 16.10
N GLN A 487 -11.49 -18.48 15.94
CA GLN A 487 -10.45 -18.48 16.96
C GLN A 487 -9.94 -17.06 17.26
N LEU A 488 -9.73 -16.24 16.22
CA LEU A 488 -9.26 -14.86 16.38
C LEU A 488 -10.27 -13.97 17.13
N ILE A 489 -11.58 -14.17 16.91
CA ILE A 489 -12.63 -13.43 17.61
C ILE A 489 -12.72 -13.84 19.09
N ALA A 490 -12.39 -15.10 19.42
CA ALA A 490 -12.44 -15.60 20.79
C ALA A 490 -11.31 -15.07 21.70
N ILE A 491 -10.31 -14.37 21.15
CA ILE A 491 -9.18 -13.82 21.93
C ILE A 491 -9.61 -12.56 22.70
N PRO A 492 -9.47 -12.50 24.04
CA PRO A 492 -10.04 -11.44 24.87
C PRO A 492 -9.34 -10.08 24.81
N GLU A 493 -8.09 -9.99 24.29
CA GLU A 493 -7.27 -8.76 24.27
C GLU A 493 -7.09 -8.16 22.86
N ARG A 494 -7.94 -8.53 21.89
CA ARG A 494 -7.83 -8.07 20.50
C ARG A 494 -8.41 -6.64 20.34
N PRO A 495 -7.78 -5.75 19.54
CA PRO A 495 -8.33 -4.42 19.26
C PRO A 495 -9.72 -4.48 18.63
N ALA A 496 -10.59 -3.57 19.04
CA ALA A 496 -12.00 -3.56 18.65
C ALA A 496 -12.19 -3.40 17.14
N GLU A 497 -11.34 -2.63 16.45
CA GLU A 497 -11.40 -2.42 15.00
C GLU A 497 -11.18 -3.71 14.22
N ALA A 498 -10.21 -4.52 14.64
CA ALA A 498 -9.88 -5.81 14.04
C ALA A 498 -11.04 -6.81 14.21
N THR A 499 -11.54 -6.93 15.44
CA THR A 499 -12.67 -7.80 15.76
C THR A 499 -13.91 -7.39 14.97
N VAL A 500 -14.23 -6.10 14.91
CA VAL A 500 -15.38 -5.60 14.13
C VAL A 500 -15.21 -5.89 12.63
N MET A 501 -14.00 -5.84 12.06
CA MET A 501 -13.77 -6.23 10.65
C MET A 501 -14.11 -7.71 10.40
N LEU A 502 -13.68 -8.61 11.27
CA LEU A 502 -14.02 -10.04 11.18
C LEU A 502 -15.54 -10.26 11.33
N LEU A 503 -16.16 -9.61 12.31
CA LEU A 503 -17.61 -9.64 12.52
C LEU A 503 -18.37 -9.14 11.29
N ARG A 504 -17.88 -8.09 10.62
CA ARG A 504 -18.48 -7.59 9.37
C ARG A 504 -18.50 -8.63 8.27
N GLY A 505 -17.52 -9.52 8.18
CA GLY A 505 -17.56 -10.65 7.25
C GLY A 505 -18.60 -11.70 7.64
N LEU A 506 -18.55 -12.15 8.90
CA LEU A 506 -19.35 -13.28 9.37
C LEU A 506 -20.85 -12.97 9.50
N PHE A 507 -21.22 -11.75 9.92
CA PHE A 507 -22.63 -11.33 10.01
C PHE A 507 -23.30 -11.16 8.64
N ARG A 508 -22.56 -11.23 7.54
CA ARG A 508 -23.09 -11.18 6.16
C ARG A 508 -23.40 -12.54 5.58
N ILE A 509 -22.99 -13.63 6.25
CA ILE A 509 -23.31 -15.00 5.87
C ILE A 509 -24.81 -15.24 6.03
N ARG A 510 -25.44 -15.72 4.96
CA ARG A 510 -26.85 -16.16 4.88
C ARG A 510 -26.90 -17.51 4.18
N SER A 511 -28.03 -18.20 4.29
CA SER A 511 -28.31 -19.41 3.51
C SER A 511 -29.60 -19.28 2.71
N ASP A 512 -29.65 -19.96 1.57
CA ASP A 512 -30.86 -20.10 0.77
C ASP A 512 -31.78 -21.20 1.34
N LEU A 513 -32.86 -21.52 0.61
CA LEU A 513 -33.79 -22.59 1.00
C LEU A 513 -33.17 -23.99 0.91
N ASP A 514 -32.12 -24.15 0.11
CA ASP A 514 -31.35 -25.39 -0.05
C ASP A 514 -30.15 -25.46 0.92
N HIS A 515 -30.15 -24.59 1.95
CA HIS A 515 -29.09 -24.48 2.96
C HIS A 515 -27.72 -24.08 2.39
N ARG A 516 -27.62 -23.55 1.16
CA ARG A 516 -26.35 -23.12 0.56
C ARG A 516 -25.99 -21.71 1.01
N ILE A 517 -24.71 -21.50 1.29
CA ILE A 517 -24.24 -20.24 1.87
C ILE A 517 -24.05 -19.16 0.81
N PHE A 518 -24.42 -17.91 1.13
CA PHE A 518 -24.13 -16.71 0.33
C PHE A 518 -23.86 -15.50 1.23
N PHE A 519 -23.32 -14.42 0.65
CA PHE A 519 -22.96 -13.19 1.39
C PHE A 519 -23.81 -11.99 0.96
N LEU A 520 -24.26 -11.19 1.93
CA LEU A 520 -25.00 -9.95 1.67
C LEU A 520 -24.09 -8.75 1.41
N ALA A 521 -24.35 -8.02 0.32
CA ALA A 521 -23.65 -6.78 -0.01
C ALA A 521 -23.92 -5.64 0.98
N ASN A 522 -25.17 -5.49 1.42
CA ASN A 522 -25.59 -4.44 2.36
C ASN A 522 -25.87 -5.02 3.75
N SER A 523 -25.52 -4.27 4.81
CA SER A 523 -25.79 -4.71 6.18
C SER A 523 -27.25 -4.49 6.52
N GLU A 524 -27.81 -5.42 7.28
CA GLU A 524 -29.17 -5.35 7.80
C GLU A 524 -29.16 -4.86 9.25
N GLY A 525 -30.15 -4.05 9.63
CA GLY A 525 -30.24 -3.44 10.96
C GLY A 525 -29.97 -1.93 11.03
N GLU A 526 -30.08 -1.21 9.90
CA GLU A 526 -29.88 0.26 9.87
C GLU A 526 -30.77 1.01 10.86
N SER A 527 -32.02 0.57 11.04
CA SER A 527 -32.95 1.17 12.02
C SER A 527 -32.45 1.01 13.47
N LEU A 528 -31.86 -0.13 13.82
CA LEU A 528 -31.26 -0.38 15.14
C LEU A 528 -29.94 0.37 15.30
N ALA A 529 -29.13 0.47 14.24
CA ALA A 529 -27.94 1.30 14.26
C ALA A 529 -28.30 2.78 14.50
N LYS A 530 -29.40 3.28 13.93
CA LYS A 530 -29.90 4.64 14.18
C LYS A 530 -30.27 4.86 15.66
N VAL A 531 -30.88 3.86 16.32
CA VAL A 531 -31.16 3.89 17.77
C VAL A 531 -29.87 4.10 18.57
N LEU A 532 -28.77 3.47 18.16
CA LEU A 532 -27.46 3.59 18.80
C LEU A 532 -26.63 4.80 18.29
N HIS A 533 -27.23 5.73 17.54
CA HIS A 533 -26.54 6.88 16.92
C HIS A 533 -25.40 6.51 15.96
N ARG A 534 -25.51 5.35 15.31
CA ARG A 534 -24.51 4.77 14.38
C ARG A 534 -24.85 4.98 12.90
N ASN A 535 -25.70 5.94 12.54
CA ASN A 535 -26.03 6.25 11.15
C ASN A 535 -25.41 7.59 10.69
N SER A 536 -25.31 7.77 9.37
CA SER A 536 -24.79 8.99 8.73
C SER A 536 -25.58 10.25 9.07
N GLU A 537 -26.87 10.13 9.40
CA GLU A 537 -27.76 11.25 9.77
C GLU A 537 -27.76 11.59 11.27
N SER A 538 -26.92 10.96 12.09
CA SER A 538 -26.93 11.20 13.54
C SER A 538 -26.52 12.64 13.89
N PRO A 539 -27.26 13.34 14.80
CA PRO A 539 -27.09 14.76 15.10
C PRO A 539 -25.73 15.14 15.75
N PHE A 540 -24.91 14.16 16.10
CA PHE A 540 -23.55 14.34 16.62
C PHE A 540 -22.64 15.14 15.66
N LEU A 541 -22.90 15.10 14.35
CA LEU A 541 -22.10 15.81 13.34
C LEU A 541 -22.46 17.30 13.17
N GLN A 542 -23.61 17.77 13.67
CA GLN A 542 -23.94 19.20 13.60
C GLN A 542 -23.27 20.01 14.72
N SER A 543 -22.87 19.37 15.83
CA SER A 543 -22.25 20.06 16.98
C SER A 543 -20.73 20.27 16.87
N ARG A 544 -20.05 19.64 15.89
CA ARG A 544 -18.62 19.90 15.59
C ARG A 544 -18.34 21.32 15.09
N ARG A 545 -19.36 22.07 14.64
CA ARG A 545 -19.17 23.48 14.22
C ARG A 545 -19.22 24.49 15.37
N SER A 546 -19.58 24.08 16.60
CA SER A 546 -19.85 25.03 17.68
C SER A 546 -19.03 24.83 18.97
N SER A 547 -18.10 23.87 19.04
CA SER A 547 -17.37 23.56 20.28
C SER A 547 -15.84 23.51 20.09
N LEU A 548 -15.25 24.66 19.78
CA LEU A 548 -13.81 24.92 19.93
C LEU A 548 -13.39 25.23 21.38
N GLN A 549 -14.24 24.94 22.39
CA GLN A 549 -14.01 25.35 23.79
C GLN A 549 -13.96 24.22 24.82
N SER A 550 -14.13 22.95 24.43
CA SER A 550 -13.91 21.81 25.34
C SER A 550 -12.86 20.87 24.74
N GLY A 551 -11.65 20.87 25.29
CA GLY A 551 -10.50 20.08 24.85
C GLY A 551 -10.62 18.56 25.08
N ILE A 552 -11.80 17.96 24.89
CA ILE A 552 -12.00 16.51 24.92
C ILE A 552 -12.07 16.05 23.47
N SER A 553 -10.97 15.47 22.97
CA SER A 553 -10.96 14.78 21.69
C SER A 553 -11.82 13.50 21.80
N ILE A 554 -13.03 13.54 21.25
CA ILE A 554 -13.90 12.36 21.19
C ILE A 554 -13.53 11.58 19.92
N MET A 555 -12.87 10.43 20.10
CA MET A 555 -12.56 9.51 19.02
C MET A 555 -13.83 9.11 18.25
N PRO A 556 -13.78 9.03 16.89
CA PRO A 556 -14.90 8.57 16.11
C PRO A 556 -15.20 7.09 16.39
N PRO A 557 -16.48 6.66 16.35
CA PRO A 557 -16.82 5.25 16.55
C PRO A 557 -16.26 4.38 15.42
N VAL A 558 -15.86 3.15 15.76
CA VAL A 558 -15.18 2.17 14.89
C VAL A 558 -16.05 1.73 13.71
N TRP A 559 -17.38 1.80 13.87
CA TRP A 559 -18.32 1.45 12.81
C TRP A 559 -19.55 2.36 12.79
N LYS A 560 -20.03 2.62 11.57
CA LYS A 560 -21.26 3.34 11.25
C LYS A 560 -21.91 2.78 9.98
N TYR A 561 -23.21 2.93 9.89
CA TYR A 561 -23.98 2.75 8.67
C TYR A 561 -23.80 3.96 7.74
N GLY A 562 -23.56 3.69 6.46
CA GLY A 562 -23.38 4.70 5.41
C GLY A 562 -21.93 5.07 5.10
N ASP A 563 -20.95 4.59 5.87
CA ASP A 563 -19.55 4.68 5.48
C ASP A 563 -19.29 3.75 4.28
N ILE A 564 -18.64 4.31 3.25
CA ILE A 564 -18.35 3.68 1.97
C ILE A 564 -17.61 2.35 2.20
N HIS A 565 -18.30 1.24 1.89
CA HIS A 565 -17.85 -0.15 1.93
C HIS A 565 -17.30 -0.66 3.27
N GLY A 566 -18.21 -1.11 4.15
CA GLY A 566 -17.85 -1.81 5.39
C GLY A 566 -17.09 -3.13 5.18
N LEU A 567 -17.21 -3.75 3.99
CA LEU A 567 -16.44 -4.93 3.58
C LEU A 567 -15.24 -4.52 2.71
N PRO A 568 -14.14 -5.29 2.73
CA PRO A 568 -12.94 -5.01 1.94
C PRO A 568 -13.18 -5.06 0.42
N GLU A 569 -14.09 -5.93 -0.02
CA GLU A 569 -14.49 -6.11 -1.42
C GLU A 569 -16.00 -6.37 -1.49
N SER A 570 -16.59 -6.17 -2.66
CA SER A 570 -17.99 -6.57 -2.90
C SER A 570 -18.11 -8.09 -2.81
N PRO A 571 -19.08 -8.63 -2.05
CA PRO A 571 -19.25 -10.08 -1.94
C PRO A 571 -19.62 -10.71 -3.28
N PRO A 572 -19.36 -12.02 -3.47
CA PRO A 572 -19.77 -12.75 -4.65
C PRO A 572 -21.29 -12.68 -4.81
N THR A 573 -21.76 -12.47 -6.05
CA THR A 573 -23.20 -12.48 -6.38
C THR A 573 -23.76 -13.91 -6.53
N THR A 574 -22.88 -14.90 -6.60
CA THR A 574 -23.22 -16.32 -6.75
C THR A 574 -23.36 -17.00 -5.39
N VAL A 575 -24.40 -17.82 -5.24
CA VAL A 575 -24.55 -18.72 -4.09
C VAL A 575 -23.43 -19.77 -4.14
N SER A 576 -22.94 -20.17 -2.97
CA SER A 576 -21.91 -21.19 -2.87
C SER A 576 -22.35 -22.50 -3.51
N ALA A 577 -21.48 -23.09 -4.33
CA ALA A 577 -21.69 -24.44 -4.87
C ALA A 577 -21.24 -25.53 -3.88
N VAL A 578 -20.45 -25.17 -2.87
CA VAL A 578 -19.70 -26.11 -2.02
C VAL A 578 -20.04 -26.04 -0.54
N LEU A 579 -20.42 -24.87 0.00
CA LEU A 579 -20.68 -24.65 1.42
C LEU A 579 -22.18 -24.66 1.74
N ARG A 580 -22.53 -25.35 2.82
CA ARG A 580 -23.90 -25.44 3.33
C ARG A 580 -23.98 -25.13 4.82
N SER A 581 -25.15 -24.72 5.31
CA SER A 581 -25.42 -24.55 6.74
C SER A 581 -25.80 -25.86 7.44
N GLU A 582 -26.21 -26.88 6.68
CA GLU A 582 -26.65 -28.18 7.19
C GLU A 582 -25.51 -29.21 7.16
N SER A 583 -25.36 -29.99 8.23
CA SER A 583 -24.35 -31.05 8.40
C SER A 583 -24.59 -32.33 7.58
N LYS A 584 -25.55 -32.32 6.64
CA LYS A 584 -25.80 -33.47 5.77
C LYS A 584 -24.68 -33.63 4.74
N PRO A 585 -23.98 -34.78 4.72
CA PRO A 585 -22.91 -35.02 3.77
C PRO A 585 -23.49 -35.13 2.35
N VAL A 586 -22.88 -34.42 1.41
CA VAL A 586 -23.19 -34.51 -0.03
C VAL A 586 -22.07 -35.34 -0.65
N ASP A 587 -22.42 -36.43 -1.32
CA ASP A 587 -21.45 -37.38 -1.92
C ASP A 587 -20.39 -37.91 -0.92
N GLY A 588 -20.75 -38.03 0.35
CA GLY A 588 -19.86 -38.51 1.42
C GLY A 588 -18.92 -37.46 2.00
N VAL A 589 -18.96 -36.22 1.50
CA VAL A 589 -18.15 -35.09 1.98
C VAL A 589 -19.01 -34.17 2.84
N ASP A 590 -18.49 -33.79 4.02
CA ASP A 590 -19.14 -32.80 4.88
C ASP A 590 -18.89 -31.38 4.34
N CYS A 591 -19.94 -30.80 3.78
CA CYS A 591 -19.96 -29.46 3.21
C CYS A 591 -20.35 -28.37 4.21
N SER A 592 -20.55 -28.73 5.48
CA SER A 592 -21.15 -27.83 6.45
C SER A 592 -20.18 -26.80 7.02
N LEU A 593 -20.67 -25.58 7.20
CA LEU A 593 -20.02 -24.54 7.98
C LEU A 593 -20.51 -24.64 9.43
N ASN A 594 -19.59 -24.57 10.40
CA ASN A 594 -19.91 -24.78 11.81
C ASN A 594 -20.60 -23.55 12.44
N MET A 595 -21.88 -23.36 12.11
CA MET A 595 -22.71 -22.27 12.63
C MET A 595 -22.99 -22.39 14.14
N ARG A 596 -22.82 -23.58 14.71
CA ARG A 596 -22.89 -23.82 16.16
C ARG A 596 -21.83 -23.02 16.90
N SER A 597 -20.57 -23.22 16.55
CA SER A 597 -19.44 -22.54 17.20
C SER A 597 -19.51 -21.02 17.05
N TRP A 598 -20.01 -20.54 15.91
CA TRP A 598 -20.27 -19.11 15.73
C TRP A 598 -21.29 -18.56 16.72
N LEU A 599 -22.46 -19.19 16.87
CA LEU A 599 -23.46 -18.74 17.85
C LEU A 599 -22.94 -18.85 19.28
N GLU A 600 -22.19 -19.91 19.62
CA GLU A 600 -21.58 -20.07 20.94
C GLU A 600 -20.63 -18.90 21.26
N ILE A 601 -19.76 -18.49 20.32
CA ILE A 601 -18.86 -17.34 20.48
C ILE A 601 -19.67 -16.05 20.66
N ILE A 602 -20.71 -15.83 19.86
CA ILE A 602 -21.57 -14.65 20.01
C ILE A 602 -22.25 -14.61 21.39
N ILE A 603 -22.74 -15.75 21.88
CA ILE A 603 -23.36 -15.87 23.21
C ILE A 603 -22.32 -15.58 24.29
N GLN A 604 -21.10 -16.11 24.17
CA GLN A 604 -20.00 -15.84 25.10
C GLN A 604 -19.64 -14.35 25.13
N LEU A 605 -19.50 -13.71 23.97
CA LEU A 605 -19.23 -12.28 23.87
C LEU A 605 -20.37 -11.44 24.49
N LEU A 606 -21.63 -11.79 24.23
CA LEU A 606 -22.77 -11.12 24.83
C LEU A 606 -22.86 -11.32 26.34
N GLU A 607 -22.46 -12.49 26.86
CA GLU A 607 -22.45 -12.79 28.30
C GLU A 607 -21.32 -12.05 29.01
N SER A 608 -20.14 -11.98 28.39
CA SER A 608 -18.91 -11.42 28.95
C SER A 608 -19.08 -9.96 29.40
N ALA A 609 -18.57 -9.66 30.60
CA ALA A 609 -18.65 -8.33 31.19
C ALA A 609 -17.55 -7.37 30.68
N SER A 610 -16.45 -7.92 30.17
CA SER A 610 -15.27 -7.20 29.65
C SER A 610 -15.32 -6.95 28.14
N CYS A 611 -16.44 -7.24 27.48
CA CYS A 611 -16.59 -6.98 26.04
C CYS A 611 -16.47 -5.49 25.75
N ASP A 612 -15.66 -5.14 24.75
CA ASP A 612 -15.60 -3.77 24.25
C ASP A 612 -16.97 -3.31 23.71
N TRP A 613 -17.30 -2.03 23.91
CA TRP A 613 -18.57 -1.45 23.50
C TRP A 613 -18.78 -1.47 21.99
N GLU A 614 -17.72 -1.25 21.20
CA GLU A 614 -17.81 -1.24 19.74
C GLU A 614 -18.17 -2.63 19.20
N VAL A 615 -17.56 -3.67 19.78
CA VAL A 615 -17.85 -5.08 19.48
C VAL A 615 -19.29 -5.43 19.93
N TYR A 616 -19.65 -5.12 21.17
CA TYR A 616 -20.96 -5.42 21.73
C TYR A 616 -22.10 -4.75 20.94
N SER A 617 -21.93 -3.46 20.63
CA SER A 617 -22.91 -2.67 19.88
C SER A 617 -23.10 -3.20 18.45
N TYR A 618 -22.03 -3.70 17.81
CA TYR A 618 -22.13 -4.34 16.50
C TYR A 618 -22.95 -5.63 16.57
N ILE A 619 -22.67 -6.49 17.56
CA ILE A 619 -23.34 -7.78 17.74
C ILE A 619 -24.85 -7.60 17.95
N ILE A 620 -25.27 -6.73 18.87
CA ILE A 620 -26.70 -6.58 19.21
C ILE A 620 -27.54 -6.02 18.06
N VAL A 621 -26.93 -5.31 17.11
CA VAL A 621 -27.60 -4.79 15.92
C VAL A 621 -27.75 -5.86 14.83
N HIS A 622 -26.77 -6.74 14.68
CA HIS A 622 -26.70 -7.67 13.55
C HIS A 622 -27.12 -9.11 13.86
N VAL A 623 -27.11 -9.52 15.13
CA VAL A 623 -27.58 -10.86 15.56
C VAL A 623 -29.03 -11.10 15.18
N GLY A 624 -29.95 -10.17 15.47
CA GLY A 624 -31.37 -10.33 15.17
C GLY A 624 -31.62 -10.58 13.67
N PRO A 625 -31.12 -9.70 12.77
CA PRO A 625 -31.22 -9.93 11.33
C PRO A 625 -30.61 -11.25 10.85
N GLN A 626 -29.44 -11.66 11.36
CA GLN A 626 -28.85 -12.94 10.96
C GLN A 626 -29.71 -14.13 11.43
N VAL A 627 -30.17 -14.11 12.68
CA VAL A 627 -31.06 -15.14 13.26
C VAL A 627 -32.41 -15.19 12.56
N SER A 628 -32.87 -14.11 11.91
CA SER A 628 -34.10 -14.15 11.12
C SER A 628 -34.03 -15.10 9.91
N ASN A 629 -32.83 -15.41 9.40
CA ASN A 629 -32.63 -16.44 8.38
C ASN A 629 -32.70 -17.84 9.03
N GLN A 630 -33.89 -18.45 9.00
CA GLN A 630 -34.13 -19.73 9.65
C GLN A 630 -33.40 -20.91 9.00
N SER A 631 -33.11 -20.86 7.69
CA SER A 631 -32.37 -21.96 7.03
C SER A 631 -30.89 -22.00 7.46
N LEU A 632 -30.36 -20.91 8.01
CA LEU A 632 -28.97 -20.82 8.45
C LEU A 632 -28.74 -21.57 9.76
N PHE A 633 -29.76 -21.62 10.62
CA PHE A 633 -29.69 -22.19 11.97
C PHE A 633 -30.68 -23.34 12.18
N ALA A 634 -31.11 -24.00 11.11
CA ALA A 634 -32.10 -25.08 11.15
C ALA A 634 -31.68 -26.22 12.10
N GLU A 635 -30.38 -26.53 12.19
CA GLU A 635 -29.82 -27.55 13.09
C GLU A 635 -29.43 -27.00 14.48
N ASN A 636 -29.23 -25.68 14.61
CA ASN A 636 -28.67 -25.02 15.81
C ASN A 636 -29.72 -24.43 16.75
N ILE A 637 -30.82 -25.15 16.92
CA ILE A 637 -31.96 -24.71 17.75
C ILE A 637 -31.58 -24.60 19.24
N HIS A 638 -30.63 -25.43 19.70
CA HIS A 638 -30.18 -25.38 21.09
C HIS A 638 -29.49 -24.05 21.39
N GLU A 639 -28.62 -23.60 20.51
CA GLU A 639 -27.86 -22.36 20.63
C GLU A 639 -28.79 -21.13 20.56
N ILE A 640 -29.83 -21.16 19.71
CA ILE A 640 -30.86 -20.11 19.70
C ILE A 640 -31.60 -20.04 21.04
N ARG A 641 -31.93 -21.19 21.65
CA ARG A 641 -32.54 -21.23 22.99
C ARG A 641 -31.61 -20.64 24.05
N LEU A 642 -30.30 -20.92 23.97
CA LEU A 642 -29.31 -20.32 24.86
C LEU A 642 -29.23 -18.80 24.69
N LEU A 643 -29.18 -18.29 23.45
CA LEU A 643 -29.22 -16.86 23.16
C LEU A 643 -30.48 -16.21 23.76
N ARG A 644 -31.65 -16.79 23.50
CA ARG A 644 -32.93 -16.31 24.07
C ARG A 644 -32.91 -16.31 25.59
N ASN A 645 -32.41 -17.37 26.23
CA ASN A 645 -32.32 -17.47 27.68
C ASN A 645 -31.37 -16.43 28.26
N LEU A 646 -30.22 -16.20 27.61
CA LEU A 646 -29.25 -15.15 28.00
C LEU A 646 -29.89 -13.76 27.93
N VAL A 647 -30.57 -13.45 26.83
CA VAL A 647 -31.23 -12.15 26.65
C VAL A 647 -32.35 -11.96 27.66
N CYS A 648 -33.22 -12.95 27.86
CA CYS A 648 -34.26 -12.91 28.88
C CYS A 648 -33.68 -12.71 30.28
N LYS A 649 -32.62 -13.46 30.63
CA LYS A 649 -31.92 -13.31 31.91
C LYS A 649 -31.41 -11.88 32.08
N LYS A 650 -30.63 -11.35 31.12
CA LYS A 650 -30.05 -9.99 31.18
C LYS A 650 -31.09 -8.88 31.34
N ILE A 651 -32.22 -8.98 30.63
CA ILE A 651 -33.31 -8.02 30.74
C ILE A 651 -34.00 -8.14 32.10
N GLN A 652 -34.34 -9.36 32.52
CA GLN A 652 -35.06 -9.58 33.78
C GLN A 652 -34.25 -9.22 35.02
N SER A 653 -32.93 -9.47 35.01
CA SER A 653 -32.00 -9.09 36.09
C SER A 653 -31.50 -7.65 35.98
N GLN A 654 -31.88 -6.92 34.91
CA GLN A 654 -31.41 -5.56 34.61
C GLN A 654 -29.88 -5.43 34.51
N THR A 655 -29.18 -6.52 34.21
CA THR A 655 -27.72 -6.55 33.99
C THR A 655 -27.40 -6.25 32.52
N ILE A 656 -27.93 -5.14 32.02
CA ILE A 656 -27.71 -4.66 30.65
C ILE A 656 -26.40 -3.89 30.59
N PHE A 657 -25.62 -4.15 29.54
CA PHE A 657 -24.37 -3.46 29.26
C PHE A 657 -24.56 -1.94 29.32
N ARG A 658 -23.72 -1.25 30.09
CA ARG A 658 -23.77 0.21 30.21
C ARG A 658 -22.95 0.83 29.08
N PRO A 659 -23.58 1.59 28.17
CA PRO A 659 -22.83 2.26 27.12
C PRO A 659 -21.86 3.30 27.74
N PRO A 660 -20.72 3.59 27.08
CA PRO A 660 -19.79 4.62 27.53
C PRO A 660 -20.45 6.01 27.59
N GLU A 661 -20.05 6.85 28.54
CA GLU A 661 -20.62 8.20 28.73
C GLU A 661 -20.45 9.09 27.48
N THR A 662 -19.41 8.83 26.68
CA THR A 662 -19.11 9.52 25.42
C THR A 662 -20.15 9.29 24.32
N SER A 663 -20.96 8.23 24.42
CA SER A 663 -21.94 7.85 23.40
C SER A 663 -23.29 8.57 23.52
N ASN A 664 -23.56 9.25 24.64
CA ASN A 664 -24.88 9.82 25.00
C ASN A 664 -26.06 8.82 24.96
N LEU A 665 -25.78 7.52 24.98
CA LEU A 665 -26.80 6.47 24.96
C LEU A 665 -27.24 6.10 26.38
N ARG A 666 -28.50 5.65 26.51
CA ARG A 666 -29.05 5.14 27.77
C ARG A 666 -29.12 3.62 27.72
N GLN A 667 -29.17 2.97 28.89
CA GLN A 667 -29.40 1.52 28.98
C GLN A 667 -30.70 1.09 28.26
N GLY A 668 -31.71 1.96 28.20
CA GLY A 668 -32.95 1.70 27.44
C GLY A 668 -32.74 1.54 25.93
N ASP A 669 -31.73 2.18 25.34
CA ASP A 669 -31.42 2.08 23.91
C ASP A 669 -30.77 0.72 23.59
N VAL A 670 -29.91 0.25 24.49
CA VAL A 670 -29.35 -1.11 24.44
C VAL A 670 -30.44 -2.16 24.66
N ALA A 671 -31.32 -1.92 25.64
CA ALA A 671 -32.45 -2.80 25.92
C ALA A 671 -33.38 -2.95 24.71
N LEU A 672 -33.62 -1.86 23.97
CA LEU A 672 -34.42 -1.89 22.74
C LEU A 672 -33.84 -2.88 21.71
N CYS A 673 -32.52 -2.84 21.48
CA CYS A 673 -31.86 -3.80 20.58
C CYS A 673 -32.01 -5.25 21.07
N LEU A 674 -31.89 -5.49 22.39
CA LEU A 674 -32.10 -6.81 22.98
C LEU A 674 -33.54 -7.31 22.82
N TYR A 675 -34.55 -6.44 22.96
CA TYR A 675 -35.94 -6.79 22.70
C TYR A 675 -36.16 -7.17 21.22
N HIS A 676 -35.51 -6.50 20.28
CA HIS A 676 -35.57 -6.90 18.88
C HIS A 676 -34.98 -8.30 18.64
N ILE A 677 -33.90 -8.68 19.33
CA ILE A 677 -33.39 -10.07 19.29
C ILE A 677 -34.47 -11.04 19.80
N LEU A 678 -35.14 -10.74 20.92
CA LEU A 678 -36.24 -11.58 21.41
C LEU A 678 -37.40 -11.68 20.41
N THR A 679 -37.78 -10.58 19.77
CA THR A 679 -38.82 -10.58 18.74
C THR A 679 -38.45 -11.50 17.58
N THR A 680 -37.20 -11.48 17.12
CA THR A 680 -36.74 -12.40 16.07
C THR A 680 -36.75 -13.87 16.52
N CYS A 681 -36.50 -14.14 17.80
CA CYS A 681 -36.57 -15.49 18.36
C CYS A 681 -38.01 -16.05 18.39
N ILE A 682 -39.05 -15.20 18.37
CA ILE A 682 -40.46 -15.66 18.30
C ILE A 682 -40.71 -16.47 17.02
N GLY A 683 -39.97 -16.20 15.93
CA GLY A 683 -40.07 -17.00 14.69
C GLY A 683 -39.72 -18.49 14.89
N TYR A 684 -39.04 -18.85 15.97
CA TYR A 684 -38.67 -20.22 16.34
C TYR A 684 -39.58 -20.84 17.41
N HIS A 685 -40.68 -20.18 17.77
CA HIS A 685 -41.54 -20.56 18.90
C HIS A 685 -42.01 -22.02 18.89
N TRP A 686 -42.24 -22.60 17.71
CA TRP A 686 -42.69 -23.98 17.53
C TRP A 686 -41.64 -25.02 17.96
N ARG A 687 -40.36 -24.65 18.02
CA ARG A 687 -39.26 -25.48 18.52
C ARG A 687 -39.00 -25.29 20.01
N PHE A 688 -39.65 -24.33 20.65
CA PHE A 688 -39.40 -24.00 22.05
C PHE A 688 -40.41 -24.68 22.97
N PRO A 689 -39.98 -25.13 24.16
CA PRO A 689 -40.91 -25.62 25.17
C PRO A 689 -41.81 -24.48 25.65
N ARG A 690 -43.05 -24.80 26.02
CA ARG A 690 -44.05 -23.81 26.48
C ARG A 690 -43.53 -22.89 27.59
N LYS A 691 -42.72 -23.42 28.52
CA LYS A 691 -42.10 -22.64 29.61
C LYS A 691 -41.23 -21.49 29.09
N GLU A 692 -40.46 -21.72 28.03
CA GLU A 692 -39.60 -20.70 27.41
C GLU A 692 -40.44 -19.66 26.66
N ASN A 693 -41.48 -20.08 25.94
CA ASN A 693 -42.39 -19.15 25.28
C ASN A 693 -43.08 -18.20 26.28
N VAL A 694 -43.56 -18.75 27.39
CA VAL A 694 -44.17 -17.99 28.49
C VAL A 694 -43.18 -17.03 29.15
N ASP A 695 -41.93 -17.45 29.35
CA ASP A 695 -40.88 -16.59 29.88
C ASP A 695 -40.52 -15.45 28.90
N THR A 696 -40.66 -15.65 27.58
CA THR A 696 -40.39 -14.62 26.57
C THR A 696 -41.44 -13.53 26.70
N ILE A 697 -42.71 -13.93 26.78
CA ILE A 697 -43.84 -13.03 27.01
C ILE A 697 -43.65 -12.28 28.33
N THR A 698 -43.29 -12.97 29.41
CA THR A 698 -43.04 -12.33 30.72
C THR A 698 -41.98 -11.23 30.63
N THR A 699 -40.92 -11.46 29.86
CA THR A 699 -39.87 -10.46 29.60
C THR A 699 -40.39 -9.29 28.78
N LEU A 700 -41.18 -9.54 27.73
CA LEU A 700 -41.81 -8.50 26.91
C LEU A 700 -42.76 -7.61 27.74
N VAL A 701 -43.57 -8.21 28.62
CA VAL A 701 -44.49 -7.47 29.51
C VAL A 701 -43.72 -6.53 30.44
N LYS A 702 -42.60 -6.99 31.01
CA LYS A 702 -41.73 -6.11 31.83
C LYS A 702 -41.23 -4.89 31.04
N GLY A 703 -40.95 -5.06 29.74
CA GLY A 703 -40.48 -4.01 28.85
C GLY A 703 -41.48 -2.88 28.56
N LEU A 704 -42.78 -3.07 28.86
CA LEU A 704 -43.79 -2.03 28.73
C LEU A 704 -43.61 -0.89 29.73
N THR A 705 -43.07 -1.19 30.92
CA THR A 705 -42.95 -0.21 32.02
C THR A 705 -41.51 0.09 32.43
N LEU A 706 -40.54 -0.77 32.09
CA LEU A 706 -39.16 -0.61 32.57
C LEU A 706 -38.44 0.59 31.94
N TRP A 707 -38.63 0.80 30.63
CA TRP A 707 -38.03 1.91 29.90
C TRP A 707 -39.02 2.49 28.90
N ASP A 708 -39.17 3.82 28.88
CA ASP A 708 -40.11 4.49 27.97
C ASP A 708 -39.80 4.23 26.48
N ARG A 709 -38.51 4.04 26.13
CA ARG A 709 -38.08 3.81 24.74
C ARG A 709 -38.35 2.38 24.24
N THR A 710 -38.57 1.41 25.12
CA THR A 710 -38.80 0.00 24.72
C THR A 710 -40.26 -0.33 24.50
N THR A 711 -41.17 0.54 24.97
CA THR A 711 -42.62 0.33 24.95
C THR A 711 -43.14 -0.03 23.56
N ILE A 712 -42.84 0.77 22.53
CA ILE A 712 -43.36 0.55 21.17
C ILE A 712 -42.91 -0.82 20.62
N ALA A 713 -41.62 -1.15 20.77
CA ALA A 713 -41.10 -2.43 20.30
C ALA A 713 -41.71 -3.62 21.06
N CYS A 714 -41.93 -3.49 22.36
CA CYS A 714 -42.58 -4.52 23.17
C CYS A 714 -44.06 -4.69 22.80
N VAL A 715 -44.80 -3.59 22.58
CA VAL A 715 -46.20 -3.64 22.10
C VAL A 715 -46.26 -4.37 20.76
N ASN A 716 -45.41 -4.00 19.79
CA ASN A 716 -45.38 -4.66 18.48
C ASN A 716 -45.00 -6.15 18.58
N ALA A 717 -44.06 -6.51 19.46
CA ALA A 717 -43.69 -7.90 19.71
C ALA A 717 -44.83 -8.70 20.37
N LEU A 718 -45.60 -8.06 21.26
CA LEU A 718 -46.81 -8.65 21.86
C LEU A 718 -47.93 -8.81 20.84
N THR A 719 -48.11 -7.86 19.91
CA THR A 719 -49.05 -7.99 18.78
C THR A 719 -48.69 -9.19 17.91
N LEU A 720 -47.40 -9.39 17.59
CA LEU A 720 -46.93 -10.59 16.91
C LEU A 720 -47.20 -11.86 17.74
N SER A 721 -47.01 -11.78 19.06
CA SER A 721 -47.28 -12.88 19.98
C SER A 721 -48.76 -13.27 20.07
N CYS A 722 -49.70 -12.37 19.74
CA CYS A 722 -51.11 -12.74 19.63
C CYS A 722 -51.35 -13.82 18.58
N TYR A 723 -50.64 -13.73 17.44
CA TYR A 723 -50.79 -14.66 16.34
C TYR A 723 -49.92 -15.92 16.51
N GLU A 724 -48.66 -15.76 16.94
CA GLU A 724 -47.71 -16.88 17.02
C GLU A 724 -47.75 -17.64 18.36
N LEU A 725 -48.18 -16.98 19.45
CA LEU A 725 -48.10 -17.51 20.82
C LEU A 725 -49.40 -17.36 21.65
N PRO A 726 -50.61 -17.60 21.09
CA PRO A 726 -51.87 -17.29 21.80
C PRO A 726 -52.01 -18.01 23.14
N VAL A 727 -51.65 -19.29 23.20
CA VAL A 727 -51.75 -20.14 24.41
C VAL A 727 -50.78 -19.71 25.52
N SER A 728 -49.66 -19.07 25.17
CA SER A 728 -48.70 -18.57 26.15
C SER A 728 -49.06 -17.16 26.61
N LEU A 729 -49.69 -16.38 25.73
CA LEU A 729 -50.12 -15.00 25.99
C LEU A 729 -51.34 -14.95 26.93
N SER A 730 -52.26 -15.90 26.82
CA SER A 730 -53.52 -15.95 27.59
C SER A 730 -53.31 -15.79 29.11
N ARG A 731 -52.22 -16.33 29.66
CA ARG A 731 -51.89 -16.25 31.09
C ARG A 731 -51.74 -14.81 31.60
N ASP A 732 -51.11 -13.94 30.82
CA ASP A 732 -50.79 -12.57 31.24
C ASP A 732 -51.64 -11.52 30.50
N LEU A 733 -52.56 -11.94 29.64
CA LEU A 733 -53.26 -11.10 28.69
C LEU A 733 -54.05 -9.95 29.34
N VAL A 734 -54.80 -10.25 30.39
CA VAL A 734 -55.56 -9.23 31.15
C VAL A 734 -54.62 -8.19 31.76
N ARG A 735 -53.49 -8.65 32.31
CA ARG A 735 -52.46 -7.77 32.88
C ARG A 735 -51.81 -6.90 31.81
N ILE A 736 -51.56 -7.44 30.61
CA ILE A 736 -50.98 -6.70 29.49
C ILE A 736 -51.90 -5.55 29.09
N VAL A 737 -53.19 -5.81 28.89
CA VAL A 737 -54.16 -4.77 28.52
C VAL A 737 -54.29 -3.71 29.60
N ALA A 738 -54.34 -4.11 30.89
CA ALA A 738 -54.37 -3.16 32.00
C ALA A 738 -53.11 -2.29 32.09
N GLN A 739 -51.94 -2.80 31.68
CA GLN A 739 -50.74 -1.97 31.58
C GLN A 739 -50.79 -1.04 30.36
N MET A 740 -51.22 -1.53 29.20
CA MET A 740 -51.36 -0.72 27.99
C MET A 740 -52.38 0.41 28.16
N SER A 741 -53.42 0.22 28.98
CA SER A 741 -54.39 1.28 29.28
C SER A 741 -53.77 2.48 30.00
N THR A 742 -52.68 2.28 30.74
CA THR A 742 -51.94 3.38 31.38
C THR A 742 -50.98 4.09 30.42
N ILE A 743 -50.60 3.43 29.33
CA ILE A 743 -49.56 3.90 28.39
C ILE A 743 -50.18 4.61 27.18
N VAL A 744 -51.40 4.23 26.77
CA VAL A 744 -52.09 4.74 25.57
C VAL A 744 -52.22 6.27 25.50
N THR A 745 -52.17 6.95 26.65
CA THR A 745 -52.29 8.42 26.75
C THR A 745 -51.04 9.16 26.28
N LYS A 746 -49.93 8.45 26.02
CA LYS A 746 -48.74 8.98 25.35
C LYS A 746 -48.95 8.91 23.82
N SER A 747 -48.97 10.07 23.16
CA SER A 747 -49.33 10.24 21.73
C SER A 747 -48.67 9.23 20.78
N ASP A 748 -47.40 8.92 21.01
CA ASP A 748 -46.58 8.14 20.07
C ASP A 748 -46.84 6.63 20.18
N SER A 749 -47.36 6.16 21.31
CA SER A 749 -47.63 4.73 21.55
C SER A 749 -49.07 4.31 21.27
N ALA A 750 -49.98 5.28 21.17
CA ALA A 750 -51.42 5.05 21.05
C ALA A 750 -51.79 4.20 19.82
N ILE A 751 -51.14 4.47 18.68
CA ILE A 751 -51.38 3.76 17.42
C ILE A 751 -51.08 2.25 17.58
N HIS A 752 -49.94 1.92 18.20
CA HIS A 752 -49.48 0.55 18.39
C HIS A 752 -50.34 -0.20 19.40
N VAL A 753 -50.79 0.47 20.47
CA VAL A 753 -51.73 -0.13 21.44
C VAL A 753 -53.08 -0.42 20.80
N LEU A 754 -53.60 0.50 19.97
CA LEU A 754 -54.86 0.28 19.27
C LEU A 754 -54.74 -0.80 18.19
N GLU A 755 -53.60 -0.89 17.49
CA GLU A 755 -53.31 -2.00 16.58
C GLU A 755 -53.21 -3.35 17.29
N PHE A 756 -52.60 -3.37 18.48
CA PHE A 756 -52.60 -4.55 19.35
C PHE A 756 -54.02 -4.98 19.71
N LEU A 757 -54.87 -4.05 20.16
CA LEU A 757 -56.27 -4.35 20.50
C LEU A 757 -57.06 -4.79 19.26
N ALA A 758 -56.84 -4.17 18.10
CA ALA A 758 -57.46 -4.58 16.85
C ALA A 758 -57.01 -5.99 16.43
N GLY A 759 -55.74 -6.36 16.63
CA GLY A 759 -55.26 -7.71 16.38
C GLY A 759 -55.87 -8.72 17.34
N LEU A 760 -55.99 -8.34 18.61
CA LEU A 760 -56.53 -9.16 19.68
C LEU A 760 -58.01 -9.52 19.46
N SER A 761 -58.84 -8.59 18.95
CA SER A 761 -60.27 -8.86 18.69
C SER A 761 -60.53 -9.87 17.59
N ARG A 762 -59.52 -10.22 16.78
CA ARG A 762 -59.65 -11.19 15.68
C ARG A 762 -59.40 -12.63 16.10
N ILE A 763 -59.03 -12.86 17.37
CA ILE A 763 -58.64 -14.17 17.90
C ILE A 763 -59.54 -14.52 19.07
N ASP A 764 -60.59 -15.30 18.79
CA ASP A 764 -61.64 -15.66 19.77
C ASP A 764 -61.07 -16.31 21.05
N GLU A 765 -60.04 -17.15 20.92
CA GLU A 765 -59.38 -17.82 22.07
C GLU A 765 -58.84 -16.83 23.11
N LEU A 766 -58.40 -15.66 22.65
CA LEU A 766 -57.83 -14.61 23.49
C LEU A 766 -58.91 -13.65 24.01
N VAL A 767 -59.91 -13.32 23.19
CA VAL A 767 -61.06 -12.49 23.61
C VAL A 767 -61.83 -13.15 24.75
N ASN A 768 -61.98 -14.48 24.71
CA ASN A 768 -62.66 -15.25 25.76
C ASN A 768 -61.98 -15.21 27.14
N GLN A 769 -60.76 -14.67 27.25
CA GLN A 769 -60.08 -14.51 28.55
C GLN A 769 -60.59 -13.30 29.35
N PHE A 770 -61.35 -12.38 28.73
CA PHE A 770 -61.82 -11.16 29.39
C PHE A 770 -63.22 -11.35 29.95
N HIS A 771 -63.41 -11.00 31.23
CA HIS A 771 -64.71 -11.07 31.88
C HIS A 771 -65.05 -9.79 32.66
N GLY A 772 -66.33 -9.41 32.66
CA GLY A 772 -66.85 -8.34 33.51
C GLY A 772 -66.15 -6.99 33.31
N ASP A 773 -65.46 -6.49 34.35
CA ASP A 773 -64.82 -5.17 34.33
C ASP A 773 -63.54 -5.13 33.47
N GLU A 774 -62.96 -6.28 33.11
CA GLU A 774 -61.80 -6.37 32.22
C GLU A 774 -62.19 -5.96 30.78
N ILE A 775 -63.40 -6.32 30.34
CA ILE A 775 -63.97 -5.89 29.05
C ILE A 775 -64.13 -4.37 29.02
N LYS A 776 -64.58 -3.76 30.12
CA LYS A 776 -64.66 -2.29 30.24
C LYS A 776 -63.28 -1.63 30.15
N THR A 777 -62.23 -2.32 30.58
CA THR A 777 -60.85 -1.79 30.49
C THR A 777 -60.45 -1.63 29.02
N VAL A 778 -60.73 -2.62 28.17
CA VAL A 778 -60.46 -2.55 26.71
C VAL A 778 -61.18 -1.37 26.07
N PHE A 779 -62.49 -1.24 26.26
CA PHE A 779 -63.25 -0.10 25.71
C PHE A 779 -62.82 1.23 26.33
N GLY A 780 -62.45 1.22 27.62
CA GLY A 780 -61.91 2.38 28.34
C GLY A 780 -60.63 2.91 27.72
N VAL A 781 -59.76 2.05 27.17
CA VAL A 781 -58.57 2.47 26.40
C VAL A 781 -58.98 3.27 25.16
N CYS A 782 -59.91 2.75 24.37
CA CYS A 782 -60.40 3.42 23.17
C CYS A 782 -61.09 4.76 23.50
N PHE A 783 -61.94 4.78 24.54
CA PHE A 783 -62.61 6.00 24.99
C PHE A 783 -61.62 7.05 25.52
N SER A 784 -60.62 6.63 26.30
CA SER A 784 -59.58 7.55 26.80
C SER A 784 -58.82 8.22 25.66
N TYR A 785 -58.56 7.50 24.55
CA TYR A 785 -57.96 8.08 23.37
C TYR A 785 -58.91 9.03 22.61
N ILE A 786 -60.18 8.64 22.45
CA ILE A 786 -61.21 9.49 21.84
C ILE A 786 -61.33 10.81 22.62
N ASP A 787 -61.38 10.75 23.95
CA ASP A 787 -61.44 11.92 24.84
C ASP A 787 -60.18 12.78 24.76
N TYR A 788 -58.99 12.16 24.65
CA TYR A 788 -57.73 12.86 24.40
C TYR A 788 -57.74 13.60 23.04
N ALA A 789 -58.17 12.92 21.98
CA ALA A 789 -58.26 13.50 20.63
C ALA A 789 -59.30 14.64 20.56
N ARG A 790 -60.42 14.50 21.28
CA ARG A 790 -61.43 15.56 21.47
C ARG A 790 -60.81 16.81 22.13
N GLY A 791 -60.07 16.62 23.23
CA GLY A 791 -59.38 17.71 23.93
C GLY A 791 -58.37 18.44 23.04
N LYS A 792 -57.57 17.71 22.25
CA LYS A 792 -56.58 18.30 21.34
C LYS A 792 -57.23 19.10 20.21
N LYS A 793 -58.30 18.57 19.58
CA LYS A 793 -59.06 19.29 18.54
C LYS A 793 -59.66 20.60 19.09
N PHE A 794 -60.15 20.59 20.33
CA PHE A 794 -60.66 21.77 21.00
C PHE A 794 -59.56 22.81 21.26
N ASP A 795 -58.37 22.39 21.70
CA ASP A 795 -57.22 23.27 21.92
C ASP A 795 -56.71 23.91 20.61
N GLU A 796 -56.66 23.15 19.51
CA GLU A 796 -56.32 23.65 18.17
C GLU A 796 -57.37 24.65 17.65
N GLN A 797 -58.66 24.39 17.90
CA GLN A 797 -59.76 25.27 17.52
C GLN A 797 -59.84 26.55 18.38
N ASN A 798 -59.37 26.50 19.63
CA ASN A 798 -59.23 27.69 20.48
C ASN A 798 -57.97 28.51 20.16
N ARG A 799 -56.85 27.87 19.77
CA ARG A 799 -55.63 28.56 19.30
C ARG A 799 -55.84 29.29 17.97
N SER A 800 -56.76 28.83 17.14
CA SER A 800 -57.12 29.46 15.86
C SER A 800 -58.17 30.58 15.98
N ARG A 801 -58.60 30.95 17.21
CA ARG A 801 -59.37 32.18 17.46
C ARG A 801 -58.42 33.38 17.64
N PRO A 802 -58.45 34.40 16.76
CA PRO A 802 -57.60 35.57 16.91
C PRO A 802 -58.06 36.40 18.12
N SER A 803 -57.31 36.36 19.21
CA SER A 803 -57.52 37.23 20.37
C SER A 803 -56.54 38.41 20.30
N GLY A 804 -56.91 39.45 19.56
CA GLY A 804 -56.17 40.73 19.56
C GLY A 804 -56.31 41.54 18.25
N PRO A 805 -56.31 42.89 18.31
CA PRO A 805 -56.34 43.73 17.12
C PRO A 805 -55.01 43.64 16.34
N PRO A 806 -54.99 43.93 15.02
CA PRO A 806 -53.88 43.59 14.15
C PRO A 806 -52.69 44.52 14.41
N THR A 807 -51.64 44.00 15.06
CA THR A 807 -50.33 44.65 15.05
C THR A 807 -49.58 44.26 13.78
N ARG A 808 -49.42 45.25 12.91
CA ARG A 808 -48.62 45.24 11.69
C ARG A 808 -47.15 44.97 12.02
N ASN A 809 -46.73 43.70 11.92
CA ASN A 809 -45.40 43.24 11.52
C ASN A 809 -45.25 41.73 11.84
N SER A 810 -45.47 40.87 10.85
CA SER A 810 -44.77 39.59 10.80
C SER A 810 -44.41 39.30 9.35
N SER A 811 -43.12 39.37 9.08
CA SER A 811 -42.48 38.98 7.85
C SER A 811 -42.69 37.49 7.62
N VAL A 812 -43.15 37.16 6.41
CA VAL A 812 -43.17 35.82 5.84
C VAL A 812 -41.77 35.21 5.97
N VAL A 813 -41.63 34.24 6.87
CA VAL A 813 -40.57 33.26 6.81
C VAL A 813 -41.24 31.99 6.32
N GLU A 814 -41.02 31.67 5.05
CA GLU A 814 -41.30 30.35 4.47
C GLU A 814 -40.63 29.30 5.36
N SER A 815 -41.46 28.64 6.17
CA SER A 815 -41.03 27.47 6.93
C SER A 815 -41.06 26.30 5.97
N ASN A 816 -39.86 25.76 5.73
CA ASN A 816 -39.64 24.47 5.08
C ASN A 816 -40.71 23.46 5.52
N TYR A 817 -41.42 22.93 4.52
CA TYR A 817 -42.33 21.80 4.63
C TYR A 817 -41.54 20.58 5.16
N ARG A 818 -41.42 20.48 6.49
CA ARG A 818 -41.26 19.18 7.14
C ARG A 818 -42.67 18.64 7.29
N PRO A 819 -43.01 17.46 6.76
CA PRO A 819 -44.25 16.81 7.15
C PRO A 819 -44.12 16.51 8.64
N SER A 820 -44.75 17.34 9.48
CA SER A 820 -44.82 17.07 10.89
C SER A 820 -45.61 15.78 11.05
N THR A 821 -45.15 14.92 11.96
CA THR A 821 -45.85 13.74 12.50
C THR A 821 -47.18 14.08 13.19
N GLU A 822 -47.79 15.22 12.85
CA GLU A 822 -48.99 15.79 13.45
C GLU A 822 -50.28 15.44 12.71
N ASP A 823 -50.21 14.74 11.56
CA ASP A 823 -51.37 14.20 10.81
C ASP A 823 -51.90 12.85 11.37
N ILE A 824 -51.21 12.29 12.35
CA ILE A 824 -51.58 11.04 13.04
C ILE A 824 -52.95 11.08 13.79
N PRO A 825 -53.56 12.23 14.21
CA PRO A 825 -54.79 12.22 15.00
C PRO A 825 -56.01 11.60 14.31
N GLN A 826 -56.20 11.78 12.99
CA GLN A 826 -57.42 11.30 12.33
C GLN A 826 -57.45 9.78 12.15
N TYR A 827 -56.33 9.18 11.74
CA TYR A 827 -56.23 7.73 11.58
C TYR A 827 -56.43 7.01 12.92
N VAL A 828 -55.75 7.45 13.97
CA VAL A 828 -55.84 6.80 15.29
C VAL A 828 -57.23 7.02 15.92
N PHE A 829 -57.86 8.17 15.64
CA PHE A 829 -59.25 8.42 16.00
C PHE A 829 -60.21 7.44 15.33
N ALA A 830 -60.10 7.25 14.01
CA ALA A 830 -60.90 6.25 13.28
C ALA A 830 -60.61 4.82 13.75
N LEU A 831 -59.35 4.49 14.01
CA LEU A 831 -58.92 3.19 14.53
C LEU A 831 -59.55 2.90 15.90
N SER A 832 -59.77 3.91 16.74
CA SER A 832 -60.43 3.73 18.03
C SER A 832 -61.88 3.25 17.88
N TYR A 833 -62.66 3.85 16.98
CA TYR A 833 -64.02 3.38 16.67
C TYR A 833 -64.04 2.01 15.99
N HIS A 834 -63.05 1.75 15.14
CA HIS A 834 -62.86 0.43 14.54
C HIS A 834 -62.64 -0.64 15.62
N VAL A 835 -61.72 -0.42 16.56
CA VAL A 835 -61.46 -1.34 17.68
C VAL A 835 -62.73 -1.55 18.51
N ILE A 836 -63.46 -0.49 18.86
CA ILE A 836 -64.73 -0.59 19.61
C ILE A 836 -65.73 -1.50 18.89
N THR A 837 -65.90 -1.30 17.58
CA THR A 837 -66.84 -2.07 16.77
C THR A 837 -66.46 -3.55 16.74
N PHE A 838 -65.22 -3.86 16.36
CA PHE A 838 -64.76 -5.24 16.22
C PHE A 838 -64.70 -5.98 17.56
N TRP A 839 -64.33 -5.31 18.65
CA TRP A 839 -64.40 -5.91 19.98
C TRP A 839 -65.82 -6.23 20.39
N PHE A 840 -66.78 -5.32 20.17
CA PHE A 840 -68.17 -5.60 20.52
C PHE A 840 -68.71 -6.82 19.76
N LEU A 841 -68.38 -6.94 18.47
CA LEU A 841 -68.77 -8.08 17.63
C LEU A 841 -68.14 -9.40 18.09
N ALA A 842 -66.93 -9.37 18.67
CA ALA A 842 -66.23 -10.55 19.16
C ALA A 842 -66.71 -11.05 20.54
N LEU A 843 -67.49 -10.26 21.28
CA LEU A 843 -68.00 -10.63 22.60
C LEU A 843 -69.15 -11.66 22.53
N SER A 844 -69.35 -12.38 23.63
CA SER A 844 -70.53 -13.24 23.79
C SER A 844 -71.83 -12.40 23.77
N LYS A 845 -72.95 -13.01 23.32
CA LYS A 845 -74.26 -12.33 23.30
C LYS A 845 -74.74 -11.88 24.68
N GLU A 846 -74.27 -12.54 25.75
CA GLU A 846 -74.60 -12.19 27.13
C GLU A 846 -73.83 -10.93 27.56
N ASP A 847 -72.54 -10.86 27.24
CA ASP A 847 -71.68 -9.72 27.55
C ASP A 847 -72.06 -8.49 26.71
N GLN A 848 -72.40 -8.67 25.43
CA GLN A 848 -72.91 -7.62 24.56
C GLN A 848 -74.10 -6.90 25.21
N LYS A 849 -75.12 -7.65 25.68
CA LYS A 849 -76.30 -7.07 26.35
C LYS A 849 -75.95 -6.37 27.65
N ARG A 850 -75.00 -6.90 28.41
CA ARG A 850 -74.59 -6.35 29.71
C ARG A 850 -73.82 -5.03 29.57
N HIS A 851 -72.98 -4.91 28.55
CA HIS A 851 -72.08 -3.77 28.38
C HIS A 851 -72.61 -2.69 27.43
N PHE A 852 -73.57 -3.02 26.55
CA PHE A 852 -74.15 -2.08 25.58
C PHE A 852 -74.68 -0.77 26.20
N PRO A 853 -75.51 -0.78 27.28
CA PRO A 853 -76.06 0.46 27.83
C PRO A 853 -74.99 1.45 28.33
N TRP A 854 -73.89 0.91 28.88
CA TRP A 854 -72.77 1.71 29.35
C TRP A 854 -71.95 2.28 28.17
N MET A 855 -71.74 1.48 27.11
CA MET A 855 -71.04 1.93 25.91
C MET A 855 -71.83 2.99 25.15
N GLU A 856 -73.14 2.82 24.99
CA GLU A 856 -74.04 3.80 24.37
C GLU A 856 -73.98 5.14 25.10
N GLN A 857 -74.10 5.12 26.43
CA GLN A 857 -74.00 6.34 27.25
C GLN A 857 -72.63 7.04 27.09
N ARG A 858 -71.53 6.28 26.96
CA ARG A 858 -70.18 6.84 26.82
C ARG A 858 -69.90 7.35 25.42
N LEU A 859 -70.33 6.66 24.37
CA LEU A 859 -70.18 7.09 22.98
C LEU A 859 -70.98 8.34 22.66
N LEU A 860 -72.23 8.41 23.15
CA LEU A 860 -73.12 9.56 22.95
C LEU A 860 -72.87 10.70 23.95
N SER A 861 -71.78 10.63 24.73
CA SER A 861 -71.39 11.74 25.59
C SER A 861 -71.07 12.98 24.72
N PRO A 862 -71.70 14.13 24.98
CA PRO A 862 -71.46 15.33 24.18
C PRO A 862 -70.04 15.84 24.40
N ASP A 863 -69.41 16.33 23.33
CA ASP A 863 -68.11 17.01 23.41
C ASP A 863 -68.22 18.31 24.24
N GLN A 864 -67.08 18.94 24.54
CA GLN A 864 -67.05 20.23 25.27
C GLN A 864 -67.82 21.37 24.55
N SER A 865 -68.17 21.18 23.27
CA SER A 865 -69.02 22.05 22.44
C SER A 865 -70.53 21.72 22.49
N GLY A 866 -70.93 20.64 23.17
CA GLY A 866 -72.31 20.19 23.30
C GLY A 866 -72.86 19.37 22.12
N GLN A 867 -72.04 19.04 21.12
CA GLN A 867 -72.41 18.20 19.98
C GLN A 867 -71.94 16.75 20.14
N VAL A 868 -72.72 15.81 19.63
CA VAL A 868 -72.35 14.38 19.53
C VAL A 868 -71.75 14.14 18.14
N LEU A 869 -70.64 13.42 18.06
CA LEU A 869 -69.96 13.11 16.79
C LEU A 869 -70.76 12.13 15.92
N ASP A 870 -70.79 12.39 14.61
CA ASP A 870 -71.43 11.53 13.62
C ASP A 870 -70.83 10.10 13.63
N GLU A 871 -69.52 9.96 13.79
CA GLU A 871 -68.85 8.65 13.86
C GLU A 871 -69.31 7.83 15.07
N ALA A 872 -69.61 8.47 16.20
CA ALA A 872 -70.14 7.80 17.39
C ALA A 872 -71.58 7.33 17.17
N ILE A 873 -72.41 8.15 16.51
CA ILE A 873 -73.80 7.81 16.16
C ILE A 873 -73.83 6.61 15.20
N VAL A 874 -72.99 6.62 14.16
CA VAL A 874 -72.87 5.53 13.19
C VAL A 874 -72.40 4.24 13.87
N THR A 875 -71.44 4.33 14.79
CA THR A 875 -70.93 3.17 15.53
C THR A 875 -72.03 2.56 16.42
N VAL A 876 -72.81 3.38 17.13
CA VAL A 876 -73.94 2.90 17.95
C VAL A 876 -75.06 2.29 17.09
N ASP A 877 -75.44 2.92 15.98
CA ASP A 877 -76.44 2.38 15.04
C ASP A 877 -75.98 1.04 14.45
N HIS A 878 -74.70 0.89 14.12
CA HIS A 878 -74.14 -0.36 13.64
C HIS A 878 -74.16 -1.46 14.72
N ILE A 879 -73.67 -1.15 15.93
CA ILE A 879 -73.67 -2.06 17.09
C ILE A 879 -75.09 -2.49 17.48
N TRP A 880 -76.08 -1.61 17.35
CA TRP A 880 -77.48 -1.92 17.69
C TRP A 880 -78.16 -2.84 16.68
N ARG A 881 -77.73 -2.81 15.40
CA ARG A 881 -78.31 -3.63 14.32
C ARG A 881 -77.78 -5.06 14.26
N VAL A 882 -76.63 -5.32 14.88
CA VAL A 882 -75.99 -6.64 14.96
C VAL A 882 -76.41 -7.33 16.24
#